data_AF-A0A3B9CTD9-F1
#
_entry.id   AF-A0A3B9CTD9-F1
#
_cell.length_a   1.000
_cell.length_b   1.000
_cell.length_c   1.000
_cell.angle_alpha   90.00
_cell.angle_beta   90.00
_cell.angle_gamma   90.00
#
_symmetry.space_group_name_H-M   'P 1'
#
loop_
_entity.id
_entity.type
_entity.pdbx_description
1 polymer ?
#
loop_
_entity_poly.entity_id
_entity_poly.type
_entity_poly.pdbx_seq_one_letter_code
_entity_poly.pdbx_strand_id
1 'polypeptide(L)'
;MTVLCGTVCGDEPAVTAKFLRQYCIECHSGDSPEANLRLDNLNTLGLDARLTLLNRAQEQLFVGLMPPADSKQPSDVERAGLVESMSKQLRQHNAAVLDDKLRRPEFGNYVDHDALFSGRYADQPGFTYDRRWLISEFIFDARVNHLIDHPQYRTIDGVRQQVIGDNGVGLGTRFGGQSLRQRITNPFLLSSSIGVRYYSHDALTGGHLLTMISNAKKIAAHMASETTMKAHYPAMFRIMQMELSHRQVLRSREQFLTDHVERLLQDVFGERHAALLPDFVRTKVDDPPPHVDGKGNPIKKTNLGLLARYDKQDLEAIWLGINRYRADGVSDEEVIERCERDWFFFGVHPKRIASRISIMKVLNQHWDRSLIDADIRKKNPRPPRFVSPGEQELETIRQAVRTQRQPGDRFQQVIDKCMALWTSEFKLQREAAGVANDAQLKDLITELYVRILERSPDEAEVHENLQLMRSYVAKLNVQAAIAKLAESFLLSSELVYRSEFGSGEPDEFGRRMMSPRDASYAISYALTDSSPDNELAAAADEGRLKTREDYRREILRLLHKRDQYYVIDERIQKGNFNASVTNQPVRKLRFFREFFGYPRAMDVFKDDVRFGAGRHEQMVSRLIDEADLLVGHILQNDTHVFEELLTTDKFYVYHSGDNEAMTAAAARQKEIYEYFRKFDWRNFSEEELFEHWPFIDRMKIRGTVFANFLNDERRRSGWIRSFQRQMEALEQSLGNGQEFPVPYDIVNMHYSHRGNATGRTGQVMRGHEVTTYFNLDFRAWDYPAIQPAAIPNRR
;
A
#
# COMPACT_ATOMS: atom_id res chain seq x y z
N MET A 1 17.70 51.72 -39.76
CA MET A 1 16.73 50.61 -39.85
C MET A 1 17.08 49.72 -41.05
N THR A 2 18.30 49.15 -41.07
CA THR A 2 18.84 48.43 -42.25
C THR A 2 19.76 47.27 -41.89
N VAL A 3 19.47 46.52 -40.82
CA VAL A 3 20.05 45.17 -40.61
C VAL A 3 19.02 44.26 -39.93
N LEU A 4 18.00 43.91 -40.72
CA LEU A 4 17.21 42.67 -40.61
C LEU A 4 17.50 41.80 -41.85
N CYS A 5 18.69 41.93 -42.43
CA CYS A 5 19.06 41.26 -43.67
C CYS A 5 20.17 40.25 -43.38
N GLY A 6 19.74 39.00 -43.21
CA GLY A 6 20.57 37.81 -43.10
C GLY A 6 19.73 36.59 -43.44
N THR A 7 19.33 36.51 -44.72
CA THR A 7 18.92 35.32 -45.50
C THR A 7 18.12 34.23 -44.79
N VAL A 8 16.80 34.15 -45.05
CA VAL A 8 16.10 33.07 -45.80
C VAL A 8 14.64 33.54 -46.08
N CYS A 9 14.25 33.56 -47.36
CA CYS A 9 12.90 33.65 -47.96
C CYS A 9 11.87 34.71 -47.50
N GLY A 10 11.57 35.65 -48.41
CA GLY A 10 10.22 36.17 -48.74
C GLY A 10 9.45 37.02 -47.71
N ASP A 11 9.28 38.32 -48.00
CA ASP A 11 8.29 39.29 -47.44
C ASP A 11 8.21 39.56 -45.90
N GLU A 12 8.74 38.70 -45.03
CA GLU A 12 8.65 38.83 -43.55
C GLU A 12 9.23 40.13 -42.94
N PRO A 13 10.41 40.66 -43.33
CA PRO A 13 11.00 41.82 -42.67
C PRO A 13 10.19 43.12 -42.86
N ALA A 14 9.48 43.24 -43.99
CA ALA A 14 8.68 44.42 -44.33
C ALA A 14 7.37 44.46 -43.53
N VAL A 15 6.75 43.29 -43.32
CA VAL A 15 5.51 43.14 -42.55
C VAL A 15 5.75 43.46 -41.07
N THR A 16 6.81 42.91 -40.47
CA THR A 16 7.18 43.18 -39.07
C THR A 16 7.49 44.67 -38.82
N ALA A 17 8.26 45.29 -39.72
CA ALA A 17 8.55 46.73 -39.63
C ALA A 17 7.31 47.61 -39.79
N LYS A 18 6.37 47.21 -40.65
CA LYS A 18 5.09 47.91 -40.84
C LYS A 18 4.20 47.79 -39.61
N PHE A 19 4.11 46.59 -39.02
CA PHE A 19 3.34 46.34 -37.80
C PHE A 19 3.85 47.19 -36.65
N LEU A 20 5.17 47.15 -36.37
CA LEU A 20 5.75 47.92 -35.27
C LEU A 20 5.48 49.42 -35.40
N ARG A 21 5.61 49.97 -36.62
CA ARG A 21 5.29 51.39 -36.88
C ARG A 21 3.81 51.71 -36.70
N GLN A 22 2.92 50.79 -37.06
CA GLN A 22 1.49 51.01 -37.03
C GLN A 22 0.87 50.85 -35.65
N TYR A 23 1.43 49.97 -34.81
CA TYR A 23 0.79 49.54 -33.57
C TYR A 23 1.64 49.71 -32.31
N CYS A 24 2.96 49.94 -32.42
CA CYS A 24 3.87 49.90 -31.26
C CYS A 24 4.68 51.19 -31.04
N ILE A 25 5.09 51.86 -32.12
CA ILE A 25 6.02 53.00 -32.05
C ILE A 25 5.41 54.24 -31.39
N GLU A 26 4.10 54.45 -31.49
CA GLU A 26 3.43 55.60 -30.85
C GLU A 26 3.67 55.64 -29.34
N CYS A 27 3.57 54.51 -28.65
CA CYS A 27 3.79 54.40 -27.20
C CYS A 27 5.24 54.09 -26.80
N HIS A 28 6.01 53.41 -27.67
CA HIS A 28 7.35 52.89 -27.34
C HIS A 28 8.49 53.60 -28.08
N SER A 29 8.38 54.91 -28.31
CA SER A 29 9.45 55.73 -28.90
C SER A 29 9.65 57.05 -28.15
N GLY A 30 10.72 57.79 -28.48
CA GLY A 30 11.01 59.10 -27.90
C GLY A 30 11.61 59.06 -26.49
N ASP A 31 11.50 60.19 -25.79
CA ASP A 31 12.19 60.45 -24.51
C ASP A 31 11.41 59.99 -23.28
N SER A 32 10.14 59.58 -23.43
CA SER A 32 9.28 59.11 -22.33
C SER A 32 8.38 57.95 -22.78
N PRO A 33 8.98 56.82 -23.22
CA PRO A 33 8.22 55.66 -23.69
C PRO A 33 7.51 54.93 -22.55
N GLU A 34 6.37 54.32 -22.84
CA GLU A 34 5.65 53.50 -21.88
C GLU A 34 6.50 52.34 -21.36
N ALA A 35 6.35 52.02 -20.08
CA ALA A 35 7.12 51.01 -19.36
C ALA A 35 8.66 51.19 -19.45
N ASN A 36 9.14 52.40 -19.77
CA ASN A 36 10.55 52.71 -20.05
C ASN A 36 11.16 51.82 -21.15
N LEU A 37 10.35 51.40 -22.13
CA LEU A 37 10.73 50.44 -23.17
C LEU A 37 10.71 51.11 -24.55
N ARG A 38 11.88 51.19 -25.18
CA ARG A 38 12.06 51.75 -26.53
C ARG A 38 12.14 50.67 -27.59
N LEU A 39 11.35 50.81 -28.66
CA LEU A 39 11.39 49.94 -29.83
C LEU A 39 12.06 50.62 -31.05
N ASP A 40 12.26 51.93 -30.99
CA ASP A 40 12.88 52.72 -32.05
C ASP A 40 14.42 52.59 -32.11
N ASN A 41 15.04 52.05 -31.05
CA ASN A 41 16.49 51.81 -30.95
C ASN A 41 16.86 50.31 -30.98
N LEU A 42 15.94 49.42 -31.41
CA LEU A 42 16.16 47.96 -31.43
C LEU A 42 17.46 47.53 -32.14
N ASN A 43 17.90 48.30 -33.14
CA ASN A 43 19.11 48.04 -33.91
C ASN A 43 20.42 48.45 -33.22
N THR A 44 20.35 49.24 -32.14
CA THR A 44 21.52 49.66 -31.35
C THR A 44 21.73 48.79 -30.12
N LEU A 45 20.77 47.93 -29.79
CA LEU A 45 20.88 46.99 -28.67
C LEU A 45 21.80 45.82 -29.00
N GLY A 46 22.57 45.36 -28.01
CA GLY A 46 23.29 44.09 -28.09
C GLY A 46 22.33 42.91 -28.25
N LEU A 47 22.82 41.80 -28.80
CA LEU A 47 21.99 40.63 -29.13
C LEU A 47 21.18 40.12 -27.93
N ASP A 48 21.81 39.97 -26.76
CA ASP A 48 21.15 39.50 -25.53
C ASP A 48 19.99 40.41 -25.08
N ALA A 49 20.23 41.73 -25.05
CA ALA A 49 19.21 42.72 -24.72
C ALA A 49 18.06 42.72 -25.74
N ARG A 50 18.37 42.53 -27.02
CA ARG A 50 17.36 42.41 -28.09
C ARG A 50 16.53 41.14 -27.94
N LEU A 51 17.14 39.99 -27.64
CA LEU A 51 16.42 38.73 -27.42
C LEU A 51 15.54 38.79 -26.16
N THR A 52 16.01 39.43 -25.09
CA THR A 52 15.22 39.68 -23.88
C THR A 52 14.00 40.54 -24.18
N LEU A 53 14.19 41.61 -24.95
CA LEU A 53 13.11 42.52 -25.35
C LEU A 53 12.11 41.83 -26.28
N LEU A 54 12.58 41.02 -27.23
CA LEU A 54 11.73 40.22 -28.12
C LEU A 54 10.89 39.21 -27.34
N ASN A 55 11.46 38.49 -26.36
CA ASN A 55 10.68 37.59 -25.50
C ASN A 55 9.57 38.34 -24.75
N ARG A 56 9.87 39.52 -24.18
CA ARG A 56 8.87 40.34 -23.48
C ARG A 56 7.78 40.83 -24.43
N ALA A 57 8.15 41.32 -25.60
CA ALA A 57 7.19 41.80 -26.60
C ALA A 57 6.29 40.67 -27.14
N GLN A 58 6.89 39.52 -27.45
CA GLN A 58 6.18 38.31 -27.89
C GLN A 58 5.15 37.88 -26.85
N GLU A 59 5.51 37.86 -25.57
CA GLU A 59 4.61 37.49 -24.49
C GLU A 59 3.41 38.43 -24.37
N GLN A 60 3.64 39.76 -24.39
CA GLN A 60 2.55 40.75 -24.33
C GLN A 60 1.62 40.70 -25.54
N LEU A 61 2.17 40.47 -26.73
CA LEU A 61 1.40 40.28 -27.96
C LEU A 61 0.59 38.98 -27.92
N PHE A 62 1.18 37.89 -27.40
CA PHE A 62 0.53 36.60 -27.28
C PHE A 62 -0.68 36.65 -26.34
N VAL A 63 -0.54 37.26 -25.16
CA VAL A 63 -1.67 37.41 -24.21
C VAL A 63 -2.64 38.53 -24.59
N GLY A 64 -2.35 39.29 -25.64
CA GLY A 64 -3.21 40.36 -26.14
C GLY A 64 -3.29 41.61 -25.26
N LEU A 65 -2.32 41.82 -24.37
CA LEU A 65 -2.21 43.05 -23.56
C LEU A 65 -1.59 44.21 -24.33
N MET A 66 -0.95 43.92 -25.47
CA MET A 66 -0.37 44.92 -26.35
C MET A 66 -0.89 44.74 -27.79
N PRO A 67 -1.27 45.81 -28.48
CA PRO A 67 -1.41 47.19 -27.99
C PRO A 67 -2.49 47.33 -26.89
N PRO A 68 -2.46 48.40 -26.06
CA PRO A 68 -3.47 48.66 -25.04
C PRO A 68 -4.90 48.76 -25.63
N ALA A 69 -5.92 48.46 -24.81
CA ALA A 69 -7.31 48.36 -25.28
C ALA A 69 -7.89 49.66 -25.88
N ASP A 70 -7.35 50.81 -25.50
CA ASP A 70 -7.71 52.15 -26.00
C ASP A 70 -6.93 52.56 -27.26
N SER A 71 -5.98 51.73 -27.71
CA SER A 71 -5.15 51.94 -28.89
C SER A 71 -5.62 51.13 -30.10
N LYS A 72 -5.11 51.45 -31.29
CA LYS A 72 -5.45 50.73 -32.52
C LYS A 72 -5.03 49.25 -32.40
N GLN A 73 -5.99 48.34 -32.52
CA GLN A 73 -5.75 46.91 -32.40
C GLN A 73 -5.40 46.26 -33.76
N PRO A 74 -4.42 45.32 -33.79
CA PRO A 74 -4.19 44.47 -34.95
C PRO A 74 -5.27 43.39 -35.06
N SER A 75 -5.52 42.90 -36.27
CA SER A 75 -6.32 41.68 -36.46
C SER A 75 -5.60 40.45 -35.89
N ASP A 76 -6.35 39.38 -35.60
CA ASP A 76 -5.80 38.11 -35.08
C ASP A 76 -4.73 37.53 -36.01
N VAL A 77 -4.93 37.67 -37.34
CA VAL A 77 -3.97 37.21 -38.37
C VAL A 77 -2.68 38.03 -38.34
N GLU A 78 -2.77 39.36 -38.24
CA GLU A 78 -1.58 40.22 -38.14
C GLU A 78 -0.81 39.96 -36.84
N ARG A 79 -1.53 39.79 -35.73
CA ARG A 79 -0.95 39.50 -34.42
C ARG A 79 -0.24 38.15 -34.42
N ALA A 80 -0.91 37.09 -34.89
CA ALA A 80 -0.34 35.76 -34.99
C ALA A 80 0.89 35.73 -35.91
N GLY A 81 0.84 36.43 -37.04
CA GLY A 81 1.98 36.54 -37.96
C GLY A 81 3.19 37.20 -37.31
N LEU A 82 2.99 38.26 -36.50
CA LEU A 82 4.10 38.89 -35.77
C LEU A 82 4.65 37.99 -34.67
N VAL A 83 3.79 37.36 -33.88
CA VAL A 83 4.20 36.42 -32.82
C VAL A 83 5.04 35.30 -33.41
N GLU A 84 4.64 34.70 -34.55
CA GLU A 84 5.41 33.65 -35.20
C GLU A 84 6.75 34.14 -35.76
N SER A 85 6.79 35.36 -36.31
CA SER A 85 8.06 35.97 -36.76
C SER A 85 9.04 36.16 -35.59
N MET A 86 8.53 36.58 -34.42
CA MET A 86 9.33 36.68 -33.20
C MET A 86 9.77 35.29 -32.71
N SER A 87 8.88 34.29 -32.71
CA SER A 87 9.19 32.90 -32.35
C SER A 87 10.34 32.36 -33.21
N LYS A 88 10.29 32.54 -34.52
CA LYS A 88 11.33 32.09 -35.46
C LYS A 88 12.69 32.71 -35.16
N GLN A 89 12.74 34.04 -34.90
CA GLN A 89 13.99 34.71 -34.50
C GLN A 89 14.52 34.20 -33.16
N LEU A 90 13.65 34.04 -32.16
CA LEU A 90 14.05 33.55 -30.85
C LEU A 90 14.58 32.10 -30.91
N ARG A 91 13.93 31.22 -31.68
CA ARG A 91 14.36 29.83 -31.90
C ARG A 91 15.72 29.75 -32.59
N GLN A 92 16.00 30.60 -33.58
CA GLN A 92 17.31 30.66 -34.25
C GLN A 92 18.47 30.94 -33.29
N HIS A 93 18.19 31.59 -32.16
CA HIS A 93 19.18 31.91 -31.13
C HIS A 93 19.05 31.05 -29.87
N ASN A 94 18.24 29.97 -29.87
CA ASN A 94 17.94 29.16 -28.69
C ASN A 94 17.46 29.98 -27.47
N ALA A 95 16.68 31.04 -27.73
CA ALA A 95 16.24 32.01 -26.73
C ALA A 95 14.71 32.08 -26.58
N ALA A 96 13.96 31.14 -27.16
CA ALA A 96 12.49 31.13 -27.11
C ALA A 96 11.96 30.69 -25.74
N VAL A 97 11.57 31.65 -24.90
CA VAL A 97 11.09 31.36 -23.53
C VAL A 97 9.59 31.04 -23.52
N LEU A 98 8.79 31.69 -24.37
CA LEU A 98 7.33 31.50 -24.40
C LEU A 98 6.95 30.05 -24.77
N ASP A 99 7.66 29.45 -25.72
CA ASP A 99 7.45 28.06 -26.14
C ASP A 99 7.56 27.08 -24.95
N ASP A 100 8.53 27.30 -24.06
CA ASP A 100 8.72 26.50 -22.85
C ASP A 100 7.67 26.79 -21.78
N LYS A 101 7.24 28.06 -21.65
CA LYS A 101 6.15 28.44 -20.73
C LYS A 101 4.84 27.76 -21.12
N LEU A 102 4.44 27.82 -22.39
CA LEU A 102 3.18 27.26 -22.88
C LEU A 102 3.08 25.73 -22.75
N ARG A 103 4.21 25.04 -22.59
CA ARG A 103 4.24 23.59 -22.31
C ARG A 103 3.97 23.25 -20.85
N ARG A 104 4.08 24.22 -19.93
CA ARG A 104 3.99 23.98 -18.48
C ARG A 104 2.60 24.36 -17.96
N PRO A 105 2.02 23.54 -17.07
CA PRO A 105 0.68 23.77 -16.53
C PRO A 105 0.55 25.06 -15.71
N GLU A 106 1.64 25.57 -15.12
CA GLU A 106 1.67 26.86 -14.39
C GLU A 106 1.24 28.05 -15.26
N PHE A 107 1.42 27.95 -16.57
CA PHE A 107 1.05 28.99 -17.53
C PHE A 107 -0.27 28.68 -18.24
N GLY A 108 -1.12 27.80 -17.67
CA GLY A 108 -2.45 27.52 -18.22
C GLY A 108 -3.32 28.77 -18.40
N ASN A 109 -3.11 29.82 -17.60
CA ASN A 109 -3.79 31.12 -17.75
C ASN A 109 -3.40 31.90 -19.02
N TYR A 110 -2.42 31.43 -19.79
CA TYR A 110 -2.02 32.01 -21.08
C TYR A 110 -2.89 31.47 -22.21
N VAL A 111 -3.70 30.44 -21.95
CA VAL A 111 -4.68 29.94 -22.91
C VAL A 111 -5.83 30.95 -22.99
N ASP A 112 -6.23 31.28 -24.22
CA ASP A 112 -7.40 32.12 -24.48
C ASP A 112 -8.67 31.44 -23.93
N HIS A 113 -9.21 31.98 -22.83
CA HIS A 113 -10.41 31.45 -22.19
C HIS A 113 -11.65 31.60 -23.06
N ASP A 114 -11.77 32.66 -23.86
CA ASP A 114 -12.92 32.83 -24.77
C ASP A 114 -12.86 31.79 -25.88
N ALA A 115 -11.68 31.48 -26.40
CA ALA A 115 -11.48 30.38 -27.33
C ALA A 115 -11.90 29.03 -26.73
N LEU A 116 -11.61 28.79 -25.44
CA LEU A 116 -11.97 27.55 -24.73
C LEU A 116 -13.48 27.42 -24.48
N PHE A 117 -14.16 28.52 -24.08
CA PHE A 117 -15.54 28.45 -23.58
C PHE A 117 -16.60 28.96 -24.56
N SER A 118 -16.24 29.60 -25.68
CA SER A 118 -17.18 30.12 -26.67
C SER A 118 -17.96 29.04 -27.44
N GLY A 119 -17.51 27.79 -27.40
CA GLY A 119 -18.09 26.69 -28.19
C GLY A 119 -17.72 26.73 -29.69
N ARG A 120 -16.95 27.73 -30.14
CA ARG A 120 -16.53 27.89 -31.55
C ARG A 120 -15.85 26.65 -32.13
N TYR A 121 -15.12 25.92 -31.30
CA TYR A 121 -14.34 24.73 -31.68
C TYR A 121 -14.97 23.42 -31.20
N ALA A 122 -16.25 23.42 -30.78
CA ALA A 122 -16.89 22.27 -30.14
C ALA A 122 -16.97 21.01 -31.02
N ASP A 123 -16.94 21.18 -32.34
CA ASP A 123 -17.01 20.11 -33.34
C ASP A 123 -15.65 19.79 -33.99
N GLN A 124 -14.58 20.48 -33.58
CA GLN A 124 -13.24 20.19 -34.08
C GLN A 124 -12.60 19.06 -33.25
N PRO A 125 -11.86 18.13 -33.89
CA PRO A 125 -11.06 17.15 -33.15
C PRO A 125 -10.03 17.86 -32.27
N GLY A 126 -10.01 17.48 -30.99
CA GLY A 126 -8.95 17.92 -30.08
C GLY A 126 -7.61 17.36 -30.52
N PHE A 127 -6.54 18.15 -30.36
CA PHE A 127 -5.18 17.75 -30.68
C PHE A 127 -4.22 18.07 -29.54
N THR A 128 -3.27 17.17 -29.32
CA THR A 128 -2.13 17.37 -28.43
C THR A 128 -0.89 16.77 -29.07
N TYR A 129 0.29 17.35 -28.80
CA TYR A 129 1.56 16.77 -29.21
C TYR A 129 1.79 15.39 -28.57
N ASP A 130 2.74 14.63 -29.12
CA ASP A 130 3.19 13.37 -28.55
C ASP A 130 3.64 13.57 -27.09
N ARG A 131 3.00 12.82 -26.18
CA ARG A 131 3.28 12.91 -24.75
C ARG A 131 3.57 11.53 -24.18
N ARG A 132 4.50 11.51 -23.24
CA ARG A 132 4.72 10.37 -22.35
C ARG A 132 4.56 10.86 -20.92
N TRP A 133 3.61 10.27 -20.20
CA TRP A 133 3.24 10.67 -18.86
C TRP A 133 3.70 9.62 -17.85
N LEU A 134 4.44 10.06 -16.83
CA LEU A 134 4.71 9.23 -15.66
C LEU A 134 3.37 8.96 -14.94
N ILE A 135 3.10 7.70 -14.60
CA ILE A 135 1.90 7.34 -13.84
C ILE A 135 1.99 7.90 -12.41
N SER A 136 0.84 8.08 -11.75
CA SER A 136 0.82 8.57 -10.38
C SER A 136 1.36 7.54 -9.38
N GLU A 137 1.76 8.00 -8.19
CA GLU A 137 2.15 7.11 -7.10
C GLU A 137 1.05 6.09 -6.76
N PHE A 138 -0.21 6.54 -6.82
CA PHE A 138 -1.40 5.73 -6.54
C PHE A 138 -1.63 4.65 -7.61
N ILE A 139 -1.45 4.98 -8.89
CA ILE A 139 -1.56 4.01 -9.99
C ILE A 139 -0.43 2.98 -9.89
N PHE A 140 0.79 3.43 -9.59
CA PHE A 140 1.91 2.53 -9.36
C PHE A 140 1.62 1.56 -8.22
N ASP A 141 1.17 2.07 -7.07
CA ASP A 141 0.82 1.25 -5.91
C ASP A 141 -0.29 0.25 -6.23
N ALA A 142 -1.34 0.66 -6.96
CA ALA A 142 -2.42 -0.23 -7.38
C ALA A 142 -1.91 -1.35 -8.32
N ARG A 143 -1.06 -1.03 -9.30
CA ARG A 143 -0.43 -2.01 -10.19
C ARG A 143 0.44 -3.01 -9.41
N VAL A 144 1.28 -2.50 -8.52
CA VAL A 144 2.14 -3.36 -7.66
C VAL A 144 1.30 -4.27 -6.78
N ASN A 145 0.24 -3.75 -6.16
CA ASN A 145 -0.66 -4.55 -5.33
C ASN A 145 -1.25 -5.73 -6.10
N HIS A 146 -1.61 -5.53 -7.38
CA HIS A 146 -2.05 -6.61 -8.24
C HIS A 146 -0.93 -7.64 -8.50
N LEU A 147 0.27 -7.19 -8.86
CA LEU A 147 1.40 -8.06 -9.20
C LEU A 147 1.90 -8.93 -8.03
N ILE A 148 1.70 -8.48 -6.80
CA ILE A 148 2.10 -9.20 -5.59
C ILE A 148 0.93 -9.89 -4.87
N ASP A 149 -0.24 -9.92 -5.49
CA ASP A 149 -1.46 -10.52 -4.94
C ASP A 149 -1.83 -9.93 -3.55
N HIS A 150 -1.61 -8.63 -3.37
CA HIS A 150 -1.87 -7.96 -2.11
C HIS A 150 -3.39 -7.94 -1.82
N PRO A 151 -3.85 -8.41 -0.65
CA PRO A 151 -5.27 -8.34 -0.30
C PRO A 151 -5.68 -6.89 -0.03
N GLN A 152 -6.52 -6.35 -0.90
CA GLN A 152 -7.02 -4.98 -0.85
C GLN A 152 -8.46 -4.94 -0.32
N TYR A 153 -8.68 -5.35 0.93
CA TYR A 153 -10.02 -5.41 1.53
C TYR A 153 -10.10 -4.65 2.85
N ARG A 154 -11.19 -3.89 3.03
CA ARG A 154 -11.54 -3.25 4.29
C ARG A 154 -13.00 -3.49 4.64
N THR A 155 -13.29 -3.56 5.94
CA THR A 155 -14.67 -3.45 6.40
C THR A 155 -15.04 -1.97 6.37
N ILE A 156 -16.00 -1.59 5.52
CA ILE A 156 -16.56 -0.25 5.40
C ILE A 156 -18.06 -0.35 5.68
N ASP A 157 -18.54 0.42 6.66
CA ASP A 157 -19.93 0.47 7.09
C ASP A 157 -20.46 -0.94 7.42
N GLY A 158 -19.64 -1.74 8.09
CA GLY A 158 -19.94 -3.13 8.50
C GLY A 158 -19.78 -4.19 7.39
N VAL A 159 -19.52 -3.79 6.14
CA VAL A 159 -19.42 -4.70 4.99
C VAL A 159 -17.97 -4.82 4.52
N ARG A 160 -17.52 -6.04 4.20
CA ARG A 160 -16.18 -6.25 3.62
C ARG A 160 -16.16 -5.82 2.15
N GLN A 161 -15.47 -4.71 1.87
CA GLN A 161 -15.35 -4.09 0.55
C GLN A 161 -13.94 -4.26 -0.01
N GLN A 162 -13.83 -4.36 -1.34
CA GLN A 162 -12.55 -4.23 -2.03
C GLN A 162 -12.19 -2.75 -2.17
N VAL A 163 -10.94 -2.39 -1.85
CA VAL A 163 -10.50 -0.98 -1.80
C VAL A 163 -9.22 -0.79 -2.59
N ILE A 164 -9.33 -0.12 -3.74
CA ILE A 164 -8.18 0.23 -4.57
C ILE A 164 -7.31 1.27 -3.85
N GLY A 165 -5.99 1.10 -3.95
CA GLY A 165 -5.01 1.97 -3.29
C GLY A 165 -4.78 1.65 -1.82
N ASP A 166 -5.40 0.60 -1.27
CA ASP A 166 -5.05 0.11 0.07
C ASP A 166 -3.72 -0.65 0.02
N ASN A 167 -2.69 -0.10 0.67
CA ASN A 167 -1.37 -0.72 0.78
C ASN A 167 -1.16 -1.46 2.11
N GLY A 168 -2.24 -1.75 2.83
CA GLY A 168 -2.21 -2.44 4.12
C GLY A 168 -1.77 -1.53 5.26
N VAL A 169 -1.95 -0.21 5.11
CA VAL A 169 -1.64 0.78 6.14
C VAL A 169 -2.74 0.78 7.20
N GLY A 170 -2.45 0.18 8.37
CA GLY A 170 -3.32 0.16 9.55
C GLY A 170 -2.54 0.21 10.87
N LEU A 171 -3.23 -0.03 11.99
CA LEU A 171 -2.64 0.12 13.32
C LEU A 171 -1.49 -0.87 13.61
N GLY A 172 -1.64 -2.12 13.17
CA GLY A 172 -0.62 -3.16 13.33
C GLY A 172 0.62 -2.94 12.46
N THR A 173 0.55 -2.04 11.49
CA THR A 173 1.65 -1.70 10.58
C THR A 173 2.23 -0.32 10.84
N ARG A 174 1.69 0.45 11.80
CA ARG A 174 2.20 1.76 12.24
C ARG A 174 3.65 1.70 12.73
N PHE A 175 4.09 0.52 13.15
CA PHE A 175 5.47 0.23 13.60
C PHE A 175 6.27 -0.65 12.63
N GLY A 176 5.81 -0.79 11.38
CA GLY A 176 6.42 -1.64 10.36
C GLY A 176 6.02 -3.11 10.51
N GLY A 177 5.39 -3.65 9.46
CA GLY A 177 5.25 -5.10 9.30
C GLY A 177 6.33 -5.65 8.37
N GLN A 178 6.51 -6.97 8.37
CA GLN A 178 7.46 -7.66 7.49
C GLN A 178 6.84 -8.12 6.14
N SER A 179 5.68 -7.60 5.76
CA SER A 179 5.02 -8.06 4.54
C SER A 179 5.82 -7.69 3.28
N LEU A 180 5.59 -8.41 2.17
CA LEU A 180 6.20 -8.06 0.88
C LEU A 180 5.81 -6.63 0.45
N ARG A 181 4.53 -6.26 0.59
CA ARG A 181 4.04 -4.93 0.18
C ARG A 181 4.77 -3.79 0.86
N GLN A 182 5.04 -3.91 2.16
CA GLN A 182 5.76 -2.90 2.94
C GLN A 182 7.24 -2.77 2.58
N ARG A 183 7.82 -3.79 1.95
CA ARG A 183 9.20 -3.77 1.45
C ARG A 183 9.30 -3.16 0.05
N ILE A 184 8.18 -2.84 -0.59
CA ILE A 184 8.14 -2.18 -1.90
C ILE A 184 7.93 -0.68 -1.68
N THR A 185 8.86 0.12 -2.18
CA THR A 185 8.89 1.57 -1.98
C THR A 185 8.41 2.27 -3.23
N ASN A 186 7.56 3.30 -3.13
CA ASN A 186 7.22 4.09 -4.30
C ASN A 186 8.48 4.79 -4.85
N PRO A 187 8.84 4.59 -6.13
CA PRO A 187 10.08 5.13 -6.68
C PRO A 187 9.95 6.58 -7.18
N PHE A 188 8.81 7.25 -6.99
CA PHE A 188 8.60 8.61 -7.47
C PHE A 188 8.48 9.61 -6.31
N LEU A 189 9.13 10.77 -6.45
CA LEU A 189 8.98 11.92 -5.54
C LEU A 189 8.03 12.94 -6.18
N LEU A 190 6.76 12.55 -6.34
CA LEU A 190 5.74 13.45 -6.88
C LEU A 190 5.26 14.43 -5.81
N SER A 191 4.69 15.56 -6.24
CA SER A 191 4.28 16.63 -5.33
C SER A 191 3.28 16.13 -4.27
N SER A 192 3.22 16.78 -3.11
CA SER A 192 2.25 16.45 -2.06
C SER A 192 0.78 16.77 -2.44
N SER A 193 0.55 17.40 -3.60
CA SER A 193 -0.77 17.81 -4.10
C SER A 193 -1.48 16.65 -4.79
N ILE A 194 -2.30 15.89 -4.06
CA ILE A 194 -2.93 14.64 -4.53
C ILE A 194 -4.08 14.80 -5.56
N GLY A 195 -4.23 15.94 -6.24
CA GLY A 195 -5.40 16.26 -7.10
C GLY A 195 -5.14 16.29 -8.62
N VAL A 196 -5.62 17.34 -9.29
CA VAL A 196 -5.47 17.62 -10.72
C VAL A 196 -4.06 18.15 -11.03
N ARG A 197 -3.41 18.92 -10.14
CA ARG A 197 -2.02 19.40 -10.31
C ARG A 197 -0.98 18.39 -9.80
N TYR A 198 -1.21 17.11 -10.05
CA TYR A 198 -0.29 16.06 -9.67
C TYR A 198 0.80 15.84 -10.74
N TYR A 199 1.74 16.79 -10.82
CA TYR A 199 2.90 16.74 -11.71
C TYR A 199 4.19 17.11 -10.95
N SER A 200 5.34 16.82 -11.54
CA SER A 200 6.66 17.29 -11.08
C SER A 200 7.56 17.57 -12.29
N HIS A 201 8.45 18.55 -12.15
CA HIS A 201 9.51 18.86 -13.12
C HIS A 201 10.86 18.24 -12.72
N ASP A 202 10.89 17.53 -11.59
CA ASP A 202 12.11 16.93 -11.07
C ASP A 202 12.55 15.75 -11.94
N ALA A 203 13.83 15.75 -12.32
CA ALA A 203 14.41 14.64 -13.06
C ALA A 203 14.56 13.40 -12.16
N LEU A 204 14.23 12.23 -12.70
CA LEU A 204 14.56 10.96 -12.04
C LEU A 204 16.07 10.78 -11.96
N THR A 205 16.55 10.54 -10.76
CA THR A 205 17.97 10.32 -10.43
C THR A 205 18.34 8.83 -10.35
N GLY A 206 19.64 8.53 -10.27
CA GLY A 206 20.13 7.17 -10.04
C GLY A 206 19.59 6.50 -8.76
N GLY A 207 19.24 7.28 -7.73
CA GLY A 207 18.60 6.76 -6.52
C GLY A 207 17.21 6.16 -6.81
N HIS A 208 16.42 6.79 -7.67
CA HIS A 208 15.12 6.28 -8.09
C HIS A 208 15.26 4.98 -8.88
N LEU A 209 16.26 4.90 -9.78
CA LEU A 209 16.57 3.68 -10.53
C LEU A 209 16.94 2.52 -9.59
N LEU A 210 17.75 2.75 -8.55
CA LEU A 210 18.09 1.73 -7.57
C LEU A 210 16.85 1.21 -6.82
N THR A 211 15.93 2.10 -6.47
CA THR A 211 14.63 1.72 -5.87
C THR A 211 13.81 0.87 -6.83
N MET A 212 13.69 1.26 -8.11
CA MET A 212 12.99 0.49 -9.13
C MET A 212 13.59 -0.91 -9.30
N ILE A 213 14.92 -1.04 -9.35
CA ILE A 213 15.62 -2.34 -9.43
C ILE A 213 15.36 -3.18 -8.17
N SER A 214 15.39 -2.57 -6.99
CA SER A 214 15.09 -3.27 -5.73
C SER A 214 13.65 -3.81 -5.72
N ASN A 215 12.69 -3.00 -6.15
CA ASN A 215 11.29 -3.40 -6.26
C ASN A 215 11.10 -4.50 -7.29
N ALA A 216 11.65 -4.33 -8.49
CA ALA A 216 11.55 -5.31 -9.57
C ALA A 216 12.04 -6.69 -9.14
N LYS A 217 13.18 -6.76 -8.43
CA LYS A 217 13.69 -8.01 -7.86
C LYS A 217 12.74 -8.65 -6.85
N LYS A 218 12.17 -7.86 -5.94
CA LYS A 218 11.24 -8.35 -4.91
C LYS A 218 9.94 -8.87 -5.53
N ILE A 219 9.38 -8.13 -6.49
CA ILE A 219 8.15 -8.49 -7.19
C ILE A 219 8.39 -9.73 -8.06
N ALA A 220 9.45 -9.75 -8.87
CA ALA A 220 9.79 -10.90 -9.70
C ALA A 220 10.05 -12.18 -8.88
N ALA A 221 10.72 -12.06 -7.72
CA ALA A 221 10.92 -13.20 -6.83
C ALA A 221 9.60 -13.74 -6.26
N HIS A 222 8.63 -12.88 -5.99
CA HIS A 222 7.28 -13.30 -5.59
C HIS A 222 6.54 -13.98 -6.73
N MET A 223 6.52 -13.37 -7.92
CA MET A 223 5.88 -13.92 -9.12
C MET A 223 6.42 -15.32 -9.45
N ALA A 224 7.74 -15.50 -9.38
CA ALA A 224 8.42 -16.76 -9.64
C ALA A 224 8.42 -17.73 -8.44
N SER A 225 7.69 -17.45 -7.36
CA SER A 225 7.58 -18.37 -6.22
C SER A 225 6.65 -19.54 -6.54
N GLU A 226 6.89 -20.71 -5.93
CA GLU A 226 6.09 -21.93 -6.18
C GLU A 226 4.59 -21.70 -5.96
N THR A 227 4.23 -21.05 -4.85
CA THR A 227 2.84 -20.75 -4.49
C THR A 227 2.18 -19.82 -5.49
N THR A 228 2.89 -18.75 -5.89
CA THR A 228 2.35 -17.73 -6.78
C THR A 228 2.24 -18.25 -8.21
N MET A 229 3.25 -18.95 -8.72
CA MET A 229 3.19 -19.55 -10.05
C MET A 229 2.00 -20.50 -10.18
N LYS A 230 1.81 -21.38 -9.20
CA LYS A 230 0.71 -22.35 -9.20
C LYS A 230 -0.68 -21.68 -9.18
N ALA A 231 -0.82 -20.56 -8.48
CA ALA A 231 -2.09 -19.87 -8.32
C ALA A 231 -2.42 -18.92 -9.47
N HIS A 232 -1.42 -18.23 -10.03
CA HIS A 232 -1.66 -17.05 -10.88
C HIS A 232 -0.93 -17.07 -12.24
N TYR A 233 0.09 -17.91 -12.42
CA TYR A 233 0.95 -17.94 -13.61
C TYR A 233 1.05 -19.36 -14.19
N PRO A 234 -0.03 -19.87 -14.85
CA PRO A 234 -0.06 -21.22 -15.40
C PRO A 234 1.05 -21.53 -16.41
N ALA A 235 1.52 -20.56 -17.22
CA ALA A 235 2.61 -20.82 -18.16
C ALA A 235 3.95 -20.98 -17.43
N MET A 236 4.26 -20.11 -16.45
CA MET A 236 5.41 -20.28 -15.56
C MET A 236 5.36 -21.62 -14.82
N PHE A 237 4.19 -21.96 -14.25
CA PHE A 237 4.02 -23.20 -13.50
C PHE A 237 4.23 -24.43 -14.38
N ARG A 238 3.74 -24.42 -15.63
CA ARG A 238 3.93 -25.52 -16.59
C ARG A 238 5.41 -25.78 -16.87
N ILE A 239 6.22 -24.73 -17.03
CA ILE A 239 7.67 -24.85 -17.22
C ILE A 239 8.35 -25.41 -15.96
N MET A 240 7.92 -24.94 -14.78
CA MET A 240 8.52 -25.32 -13.50
C MET A 240 8.00 -26.65 -12.93
N GLN A 241 6.94 -27.23 -13.50
CA GLN A 241 6.17 -28.32 -12.91
C GLN A 241 7.02 -29.52 -12.49
N MET A 242 7.93 -29.95 -13.38
CA MET A 242 8.83 -31.08 -13.11
C MET A 242 9.78 -30.78 -11.95
N GLU A 243 10.41 -29.60 -11.96
CA GLU A 243 11.35 -29.20 -10.91
C GLU A 243 10.65 -29.05 -9.55
N LEU A 244 9.46 -28.43 -9.52
CA LEU A 244 8.68 -28.29 -8.29
C LEU A 244 8.23 -29.64 -7.74
N SER A 245 7.83 -30.57 -8.63
CA SER A 245 7.48 -31.94 -8.24
C SER A 245 8.68 -32.67 -7.62
N HIS A 246 9.86 -32.57 -8.24
CA HIS A 246 11.09 -33.16 -7.68
C HIS A 246 11.44 -32.55 -6.32
N ARG A 247 11.34 -31.22 -6.15
CA ARG A 247 11.57 -30.55 -4.87
C ARG A 247 10.58 -31.04 -3.80
N GLN A 248 9.32 -31.25 -4.15
CA GLN A 248 8.31 -31.77 -3.24
C GLN A 248 8.61 -33.21 -2.81
N VAL A 249 9.03 -34.07 -3.74
CA VAL A 249 9.48 -35.44 -3.42
C VAL A 249 10.69 -35.42 -2.50
N LEU A 250 11.70 -34.59 -2.80
CA LEU A 250 12.88 -34.42 -1.95
C LEU A 250 12.50 -33.95 -0.54
N ARG A 251 11.67 -32.91 -0.38
CA ARG A 251 11.18 -32.45 0.93
C ARG A 251 10.46 -33.57 1.69
N SER A 252 9.62 -34.34 1.00
CA SER A 252 8.89 -35.47 1.60
C SER A 252 9.83 -36.59 2.07
N ARG A 253 10.84 -36.93 1.25
CA ARG A 253 11.85 -37.94 1.58
C ARG A 253 12.73 -37.50 2.75
N GLU A 254 13.18 -36.24 2.73
CA GLU A 254 13.97 -35.64 3.80
C GLU A 254 13.19 -35.67 5.11
N GLN A 255 11.94 -35.19 5.13
CA GLN A 255 11.10 -35.21 6.32
C GLN A 255 10.87 -36.64 6.83
N PHE A 256 10.53 -37.59 5.95
CA PHE A 256 10.32 -38.98 6.33
C PHE A 256 11.59 -39.60 6.95
N LEU A 257 12.76 -39.35 6.35
CA LEU A 257 14.02 -39.83 6.89
C LEU A 257 14.36 -39.12 8.21
N THR A 258 14.25 -37.80 8.31
CA THR A 258 14.46 -37.06 9.57
C THR A 258 13.62 -37.62 10.71
N ASP A 259 12.38 -38.00 10.43
CA ASP A 259 11.45 -38.51 11.45
C ASP A 259 11.67 -39.99 11.79
N HIS A 260 12.16 -40.80 10.85
CA HIS A 260 12.11 -42.27 10.93
C HIS A 260 13.39 -43.00 10.55
N VAL A 261 14.51 -42.32 10.32
CA VAL A 261 15.79 -42.91 9.88
C VAL A 261 16.28 -44.01 10.81
N GLU A 262 16.19 -43.84 12.13
CA GLU A 262 16.65 -44.86 13.09
C GLU A 262 15.88 -46.17 12.91
N ARG A 263 14.54 -46.09 12.89
CA ARG A 263 13.67 -47.24 12.64
C ARG A 263 13.95 -47.86 11.28
N LEU A 264 14.09 -47.04 10.24
CA LEU A 264 14.38 -47.51 8.89
C LEU A 264 15.72 -48.25 8.80
N LEU A 265 16.75 -47.75 9.50
CA LEU A 265 18.06 -48.41 9.55
C LEU A 265 17.98 -49.75 10.28
N GLN A 266 17.20 -49.84 11.35
CA GLN A 266 16.92 -51.11 12.03
C GLN A 266 16.17 -52.08 11.11
N ASP A 267 15.15 -51.62 10.40
CA ASP A 267 14.36 -52.43 9.45
C ASP A 267 15.23 -52.95 8.27
N VAL A 268 16.21 -52.16 7.83
CA VAL A 268 17.07 -52.49 6.67
C VAL A 268 18.27 -53.36 7.05
N PHE A 269 18.93 -53.08 8.18
CA PHE A 269 20.20 -53.72 8.56
C PHE A 269 20.07 -54.72 9.74
N GLY A 270 18.93 -54.76 10.43
CA GLY A 270 18.70 -55.64 11.57
C GLY A 270 19.79 -55.50 12.64
N GLU A 271 20.29 -56.63 13.12
CA GLU A 271 21.34 -56.70 14.15
C GLU A 271 22.65 -56.01 13.74
N ARG A 272 22.93 -55.89 12.43
CA ARG A 272 24.14 -55.22 11.93
C ARG A 272 24.10 -53.70 12.13
N HIS A 273 22.93 -53.11 12.37
CA HIS A 273 22.79 -51.66 12.56
C HIS A 273 23.67 -51.15 13.70
N ALA A 274 23.66 -51.84 14.85
CA ALA A 274 24.40 -51.41 16.04
C ALA A 274 25.92 -51.34 15.79
N ALA A 275 26.46 -52.28 15.02
CA ALA A 275 27.89 -52.31 14.66
C ALA A 275 28.29 -51.23 13.64
N LEU A 276 27.32 -50.56 13.00
CA LEU A 276 27.57 -49.49 12.03
C LEU A 276 27.51 -48.09 12.67
N LEU A 277 27.13 -47.98 13.94
CA LEU A 277 27.08 -46.69 14.64
C LEU A 277 28.50 -46.20 14.98
N PRO A 278 28.74 -44.88 14.95
CA PRO A 278 30.01 -44.32 15.43
C PRO A 278 30.15 -44.46 16.95
N ASP A 279 31.39 -44.42 17.43
CA ASP A 279 31.66 -44.44 18.88
C ASP A 279 31.11 -43.18 19.55
N PHE A 280 30.33 -43.38 20.63
CA PHE A 280 29.75 -42.28 21.40
C PHE A 280 30.78 -41.62 22.32
N VAL A 281 30.88 -40.30 22.25
CA VAL A 281 31.76 -39.48 23.11
C VAL A 281 30.93 -38.46 23.87
N ARG A 282 31.03 -38.48 25.21
CA ARG A 282 30.34 -37.54 26.11
C ARG A 282 30.86 -36.11 25.94
N THR A 283 29.95 -35.16 25.90
CA THR A 283 30.19 -33.73 25.85
C THR A 283 30.36 -33.20 27.27
N LYS A 284 31.50 -32.56 27.56
CA LYS A 284 31.72 -31.94 28.86
C LYS A 284 31.05 -30.56 28.92
N VAL A 285 30.10 -30.40 29.85
CA VAL A 285 29.42 -29.13 30.13
C VAL A 285 29.40 -28.92 31.64
N ASP A 286 29.93 -27.80 32.11
CA ASP A 286 29.97 -27.47 33.53
C ASP A 286 28.56 -27.19 34.09
N ASP A 287 28.37 -27.42 35.39
CA ASP A 287 27.10 -27.13 36.04
C ASP A 287 26.88 -25.63 36.17
N PRO A 288 25.63 -25.15 36.01
CA PRO A 288 25.34 -23.74 36.20
C PRO A 288 25.60 -23.31 37.66
N PRO A 289 25.88 -22.02 37.90
CA PRO A 289 25.99 -21.52 39.26
C PRO A 289 24.63 -21.68 39.99
N PRO A 290 24.63 -21.85 41.32
CA PRO A 290 23.39 -21.92 42.10
C PRO A 290 22.50 -20.70 41.88
N HIS A 291 21.19 -20.92 41.73
CA HIS A 291 20.22 -19.83 41.66
C HIS A 291 19.77 -19.46 43.07
N VAL A 292 20.20 -18.29 43.54
CA VAL A 292 19.96 -17.82 44.91
C VAL A 292 19.28 -16.44 44.94
N ASP A 293 18.59 -16.14 46.04
CA ASP A 293 18.06 -14.80 46.33
C ASP A 293 19.18 -13.82 46.75
N GLY A 294 18.83 -12.57 47.02
CA GLY A 294 19.77 -11.54 47.50
C GLY A 294 20.43 -11.83 48.85
N LYS A 295 20.04 -12.91 49.53
CA LYS A 295 20.60 -13.40 50.80
C LYS A 295 21.36 -14.73 50.65
N GLY A 296 21.49 -15.25 49.43
CA GLY A 296 22.19 -16.52 49.16
C GLY A 296 21.34 -17.78 49.36
N ASN A 297 20.02 -17.67 49.61
CA ASN A 297 19.15 -18.83 49.73
C ASN A 297 18.77 -19.37 48.34
N PRO A 298 18.76 -20.70 48.11
CA PRO A 298 18.31 -21.28 46.84
C PRO A 298 16.87 -20.90 46.50
N ILE A 299 16.65 -20.42 45.28
CA ILE A 299 15.32 -20.12 44.74
C ILE A 299 15.09 -20.80 43.39
N LYS A 300 13.83 -21.06 43.07
CA LYS A 300 13.40 -21.67 41.80
C LYS A 300 12.54 -20.70 40.97
N LYS A 301 12.74 -20.69 39.66
CA LYS A 301 11.92 -19.94 38.70
C LYS A 301 10.60 -20.67 38.44
N THR A 302 9.50 -19.92 38.48
CA THR A 302 8.13 -20.45 38.29
C THR A 302 7.41 -19.90 37.05
N ASN A 303 7.88 -18.78 36.48
CA ASN A 303 7.28 -18.20 35.27
C ASN A 303 7.77 -18.89 33.99
N LEU A 304 7.04 -19.92 33.55
CA LEU A 304 7.33 -20.68 32.33
C LEU A 304 7.39 -19.83 31.06
N GLY A 305 6.75 -18.66 31.03
CA GLY A 305 6.83 -17.73 29.89
C GLY A 305 8.25 -17.27 29.59
N LEU A 306 9.15 -17.29 30.59
CA LEU A 306 10.57 -16.96 30.41
C LEU A 306 11.37 -18.03 29.67
N LEU A 307 10.79 -19.21 29.40
CA LEU A 307 11.40 -20.24 28.55
C LEU A 307 11.39 -19.84 27.08
N ALA A 308 10.50 -18.92 26.66
CA ALA A 308 10.42 -18.44 25.27
C ALA A 308 11.69 -17.73 24.77
N ARG A 309 12.64 -17.42 25.67
CA ARG A 309 13.96 -16.87 25.32
C ARG A 309 14.92 -17.90 24.70
N TYR A 310 14.66 -19.20 24.89
CA TYR A 310 15.49 -20.26 24.31
C TYR A 310 15.02 -20.60 22.90
N ASP A 311 15.92 -21.16 22.09
CA ASP A 311 15.57 -21.64 20.75
C ASP A 311 14.45 -22.69 20.81
N LYS A 312 13.44 -22.51 19.96
CA LYS A 312 12.23 -23.34 19.98
C LYS A 312 12.54 -24.80 19.66
N GLN A 313 13.39 -25.05 18.66
CA GLN A 313 13.74 -26.41 18.23
C GLN A 313 14.55 -27.14 19.32
N ASP A 314 15.43 -26.42 20.03
CA ASP A 314 16.19 -27.01 21.14
C ASP A 314 15.31 -27.37 22.33
N LEU A 315 14.36 -26.49 22.68
CA LEU A 315 13.38 -26.82 23.72
C LEU A 315 12.51 -28.00 23.33
N GLU A 316 11.99 -28.06 22.10
CA GLU A 316 11.19 -29.20 21.61
C GLU A 316 11.96 -30.53 21.67
N ALA A 317 13.24 -30.53 21.27
CA ALA A 317 14.10 -31.70 21.37
C ALA A 317 14.35 -32.13 22.82
N ILE A 318 14.54 -31.18 23.74
CA ILE A 318 14.69 -31.44 25.18
C ILE A 318 13.40 -32.02 25.76
N TRP A 319 12.25 -31.43 25.45
CA TRP A 319 10.95 -31.93 25.94
C TRP A 319 10.65 -33.34 25.44
N LEU A 320 10.95 -33.62 24.17
CA LEU A 320 10.83 -34.97 23.60
C LEU A 320 11.71 -35.97 24.37
N GLY A 321 12.97 -35.64 24.61
CA GLY A 321 13.92 -36.50 25.32
C GLY A 321 13.53 -36.74 26.78
N ILE A 322 13.16 -35.69 27.52
CA ILE A 322 12.68 -35.81 28.91
C ILE A 322 11.42 -36.66 28.96
N ASN A 323 10.46 -36.44 28.06
CA ASN A 323 9.22 -37.22 28.03
C ASN A 323 9.46 -38.70 27.67
N ARG A 324 10.49 -39.00 26.85
CA ARG A 324 10.84 -40.37 26.42
C ARG A 324 11.56 -41.17 27.51
N TYR A 325 12.53 -40.56 28.19
CA TYR A 325 13.47 -41.31 29.04
C TYR A 325 13.19 -41.23 30.53
N ARG A 326 12.36 -40.29 30.95
CA ARG A 326 12.08 -40.13 32.36
C ARG A 326 11.10 -41.19 32.87
N ALA A 327 11.53 -41.89 33.90
CA ALA A 327 10.75 -42.85 34.65
C ALA A 327 11.20 -42.83 36.12
N ASP A 328 10.41 -43.44 37.00
CA ASP A 328 10.76 -43.58 38.40
C ASP A 328 12.10 -44.34 38.53
N GLY A 329 13.06 -43.76 39.25
CA GLY A 329 14.40 -44.33 39.44
C GLY A 329 15.46 -43.90 38.40
N VAL A 330 15.11 -43.15 37.35
CA VAL A 330 16.08 -42.60 36.38
C VAL A 330 16.54 -41.21 36.84
N SER A 331 17.86 -41.02 37.01
CA SER A 331 18.41 -39.72 37.43
C SER A 331 18.36 -38.67 36.31
N ASP A 332 18.38 -37.39 36.68
CA ASP A 332 18.42 -36.28 35.71
C ASP A 332 19.67 -36.35 34.80
N GLU A 333 20.81 -36.80 35.34
CA GLU A 333 22.04 -36.99 34.56
C GLU A 333 21.92 -38.16 33.57
N GLU A 334 21.23 -39.24 33.96
CA GLU A 334 20.95 -40.37 33.07
C GLU A 334 19.98 -39.98 31.94
N VAL A 335 18.98 -39.14 32.23
CA VAL A 335 18.11 -38.56 31.19
C VAL A 335 18.93 -37.70 30.22
N ILE A 336 19.83 -36.84 30.74
CA ILE A 336 20.75 -36.03 29.92
C ILE A 336 21.61 -36.94 29.04
N GLU A 337 22.16 -38.03 29.59
CA GLU A 337 23.00 -38.95 28.82
C GLU A 337 22.26 -39.63 27.69
N ARG A 338 21.05 -40.14 27.95
CA ARG A 338 20.23 -40.79 26.91
C ARG A 338 19.82 -39.79 25.82
N CYS A 339 19.45 -38.57 26.19
CA CYS A 339 19.16 -37.50 25.23
C CYS A 339 20.40 -37.13 24.40
N GLU A 340 21.57 -37.04 25.03
CA GLU A 340 22.82 -36.74 24.35
C GLU A 340 23.19 -37.83 23.34
N ARG A 341 23.02 -39.11 23.70
CA ARG A 341 23.24 -40.24 22.78
C ARG A 341 22.36 -40.13 21.55
N ASP A 342 21.06 -39.87 21.72
CA ASP A 342 20.13 -39.67 20.60
C ASP A 342 20.59 -38.54 19.68
N TRP A 343 20.96 -37.38 20.22
CA TRP A 343 21.42 -36.24 19.43
C TRP A 343 22.77 -36.50 18.75
N PHE A 344 23.66 -37.23 19.42
CA PHE A 344 24.95 -37.64 18.87
C PHE A 344 24.77 -38.57 17.67
N PHE A 345 24.00 -39.65 17.82
CA PHE A 345 23.76 -40.61 16.74
C PHE A 345 22.97 -39.97 15.60
N PHE A 346 22.04 -39.07 15.92
CA PHE A 346 21.31 -38.32 14.91
C PHE A 346 22.26 -37.45 14.05
N GLY A 347 23.32 -36.88 14.62
CA GLY A 347 24.22 -35.99 13.88
C GLY A 347 24.11 -34.51 14.24
N VAL A 348 23.54 -34.19 15.40
CA VAL A 348 23.45 -32.80 15.89
C VAL A 348 24.87 -32.25 16.13
N HIS A 349 25.10 -31.00 15.74
CA HIS A 349 26.41 -30.35 15.87
C HIS A 349 26.85 -30.27 17.36
N PRO A 350 28.14 -30.55 17.71
CA PRO A 350 28.59 -30.61 19.10
C PRO A 350 28.28 -29.37 19.95
N LYS A 351 28.43 -28.16 19.39
CA LYS A 351 28.05 -26.91 20.09
C LYS A 351 26.56 -26.85 20.46
N ARG A 352 25.68 -27.38 19.61
CA ARG A 352 24.23 -27.39 19.84
C ARG A 352 23.87 -28.45 20.88
N ILE A 353 24.54 -29.61 20.87
CA ILE A 353 24.46 -30.62 21.93
C ILE A 353 24.86 -30.00 23.29
N ALA A 354 26.02 -29.34 23.36
CA ALA A 354 26.47 -28.66 24.58
C ALA A 354 25.47 -27.61 25.08
N SER A 355 24.88 -26.84 24.16
CA SER A 355 23.84 -25.86 24.50
C SER A 355 22.58 -26.53 25.07
N ARG A 356 22.09 -27.61 24.46
CA ARG A 356 20.94 -28.37 24.98
C ARG A 356 21.21 -28.95 26.36
N ILE A 357 22.39 -29.54 26.58
CA ILE A 357 22.81 -30.05 27.90
C ILE A 357 22.84 -28.91 28.92
N SER A 358 23.41 -27.75 28.56
CA SER A 358 23.42 -26.57 29.43
C SER A 358 22.01 -26.11 29.80
N ILE A 359 21.08 -26.09 28.83
CA ILE A 359 19.67 -25.77 29.09
C ILE A 359 19.06 -26.81 30.04
N MET A 360 19.26 -28.11 29.82
CA MET A 360 18.76 -29.17 30.70
C MET A 360 19.29 -29.03 32.13
N LYS A 361 20.59 -28.74 32.30
CA LYS A 361 21.19 -28.47 33.61
C LYS A 361 20.60 -27.22 34.28
N VAL A 362 20.40 -26.13 33.53
CA VAL A 362 19.71 -24.92 34.03
C VAL A 362 18.27 -25.23 34.44
N LEU A 363 17.54 -26.03 33.66
CA LEU A 363 16.17 -26.44 34.00
C LEU A 363 16.15 -27.26 35.31
N ASN A 364 17.08 -28.19 35.49
CA ASN A 364 17.14 -29.00 36.71
C ASN A 364 17.51 -28.14 37.94
N GLN A 365 18.47 -27.21 37.80
CA GLN A 365 18.99 -26.45 38.92
C GLN A 365 18.20 -25.17 39.25
N HIS A 366 17.72 -24.41 38.25
CA HIS A 366 17.14 -23.07 38.45
C HIS A 366 15.62 -23.04 38.42
N TRP A 367 14.96 -24.07 37.90
CA TRP A 367 13.51 -24.07 37.69
C TRP A 367 12.78 -25.02 38.64
N ASP A 368 11.52 -24.69 38.93
CA ASP A 368 10.62 -25.58 39.64
C ASP A 368 10.28 -26.77 38.75
N ARG A 369 10.74 -27.95 39.16
CA ARG A 369 10.62 -29.18 38.39
C ARG A 369 9.15 -29.59 38.21
N SER A 370 8.31 -29.38 39.21
CA SER A 370 6.90 -29.77 39.15
C SER A 370 6.14 -29.05 38.02
N LEU A 371 6.49 -27.77 37.80
CA LEU A 371 5.90 -26.95 36.74
C LEU A 371 6.39 -27.34 35.35
N ILE A 372 7.68 -27.66 35.22
CA ILE A 372 8.26 -28.18 33.98
C ILE A 372 7.59 -29.51 33.60
N ASP A 373 7.38 -30.38 34.57
CA ASP A 373 6.81 -31.71 34.34
C ASP A 373 5.33 -31.63 33.97
N ALA A 374 4.58 -30.75 34.64
CA ALA A 374 3.20 -30.45 34.30
C ALA A 374 3.08 -29.87 32.88
N ASP A 375 3.99 -28.96 32.49
CA ASP A 375 4.01 -28.38 31.14
C ASP A 375 4.36 -29.41 30.06
N ILE A 376 5.34 -30.28 30.31
CA ILE A 376 5.69 -31.38 29.39
C ILE A 376 4.52 -32.36 29.26
N ARG A 377 3.89 -32.76 30.37
CA ARG A 377 2.70 -33.64 30.35
C ARG A 377 1.55 -33.02 29.57
N LYS A 378 1.32 -31.71 29.76
CA LYS A 378 0.30 -30.95 29.03
C LYS A 378 0.60 -30.89 27.53
N LYS A 379 1.86 -30.66 27.15
CA LYS A 379 2.30 -30.63 25.75
C LYS A 379 2.33 -32.02 25.11
N ASN A 380 2.58 -33.07 25.91
CA ASN A 380 2.68 -34.46 25.49
C ASN A 380 3.55 -34.64 24.23
N PRO A 381 4.81 -34.17 24.24
CA PRO A 381 5.69 -34.24 23.07
C PRO A 381 5.98 -35.72 22.74
N ARG A 382 5.62 -36.14 21.53
CA ARG A 382 5.82 -37.51 21.05
C ARG A 382 6.66 -37.49 19.78
N PRO A 383 7.44 -38.55 19.52
CA PRO A 383 8.06 -38.70 18.22
C PRO A 383 6.96 -38.74 17.15
N PRO A 384 7.24 -38.25 15.92
CA PRO A 384 6.29 -38.34 14.82
C PRO A 384 5.77 -39.77 14.64
N ARG A 385 4.46 -39.91 14.42
CA ARG A 385 3.87 -41.23 14.16
C ARG A 385 4.44 -41.77 12.85
N PHE A 386 4.90 -43.02 12.87
CA PHE A 386 5.32 -43.69 11.64
C PHE A 386 4.14 -43.82 10.68
N VAL A 387 4.22 -43.12 9.57
CA VAL A 387 3.30 -43.23 8.43
C VAL A 387 4.13 -43.73 7.26
N SER A 388 3.91 -44.99 6.87
CA SER A 388 4.63 -45.56 5.73
C SER A 388 4.29 -44.76 4.47
N PRO A 389 5.29 -44.33 3.68
CA PRO A 389 5.04 -43.95 2.30
C PRO A 389 4.50 -45.16 1.53
N GLY A 390 3.92 -44.92 0.35
CA GLY A 390 3.46 -46.00 -0.53
C GLY A 390 4.58 -47.01 -0.81
N GLU A 391 4.25 -48.28 -1.03
CA GLU A 391 5.24 -49.38 -1.06
C GLU A 391 6.41 -49.14 -2.02
N GLN A 392 6.14 -48.61 -3.21
CA GLN A 392 7.17 -48.27 -4.21
C GLN A 392 8.15 -47.19 -3.72
N GLU A 393 7.62 -46.17 -3.04
CA GLU A 393 8.41 -45.08 -2.49
C GLU A 393 9.24 -45.56 -1.29
N LEU A 394 8.65 -46.40 -0.43
CA LEU A 394 9.38 -47.01 0.68
C LEU A 394 10.54 -47.86 0.19
N GLU A 395 10.35 -48.66 -0.87
CA GLU A 395 11.44 -49.48 -1.42
C GLU A 395 12.54 -48.62 -2.06
N THR A 396 12.17 -47.53 -2.72
CA THR A 396 13.15 -46.54 -3.25
C THR A 396 14.01 -45.96 -2.12
N ILE A 397 13.39 -45.61 -0.99
CA ILE A 397 14.09 -45.09 0.20
C ILE A 397 14.99 -46.18 0.80
N ARG A 398 14.50 -47.42 0.95
CA ARG A 398 15.30 -48.55 1.45
C ARG A 398 16.50 -48.83 0.56
N GLN A 399 16.33 -48.83 -0.75
CA GLN A 399 17.42 -49.04 -1.70
C GLN A 399 18.49 -47.97 -1.56
N ALA A 400 18.12 -46.69 -1.51
CA ALA A 400 19.07 -45.61 -1.30
C ALA A 400 19.83 -45.76 0.02
N VAL A 401 19.14 -46.08 1.12
CA VAL A 401 19.76 -46.30 2.43
C VAL A 401 20.73 -47.49 2.40
N ARG A 402 20.38 -48.60 1.74
CA ARG A 402 21.27 -49.77 1.57
C ARG A 402 22.56 -49.40 0.85
N THR A 403 22.47 -48.56 -0.18
CA THR A 403 23.62 -48.18 -1.01
C THR A 403 24.48 -47.08 -0.37
N GLN A 404 23.86 -46.13 0.36
CA GLN A 404 24.55 -44.92 0.82
C GLN A 404 25.14 -45.04 2.24
N ARG A 405 24.64 -45.96 3.08
CA ARG A 405 25.12 -46.12 4.46
C ARG A 405 26.55 -46.68 4.49
N GLN A 406 27.41 -46.05 5.27
CA GLN A 406 28.77 -46.52 5.58
C GLN A 406 28.96 -46.72 7.10
N PRO A 407 29.90 -47.58 7.53
CA PRO A 407 30.25 -47.70 8.94
C PRO A 407 30.72 -46.35 9.52
N GLY A 408 30.22 -46.00 10.70
CA GLY A 408 30.55 -44.74 11.38
C GLY A 408 29.67 -43.54 10.98
N ASP A 409 28.74 -43.69 10.02
CA ASP A 409 27.81 -42.63 9.68
C ASP A 409 26.84 -42.32 10.85
N ARG A 410 26.65 -41.04 11.17
CA ARG A 410 25.51 -40.55 11.94
C ARG A 410 24.27 -40.50 11.05
N PHE A 411 23.08 -40.46 11.63
CA PHE A 411 21.83 -40.53 10.85
C PHE A 411 21.73 -39.39 9.82
N GLN A 412 22.02 -38.15 10.21
CA GLN A 412 22.04 -37.01 9.31
C GLN A 412 22.97 -37.22 8.11
N GLN A 413 24.13 -37.86 8.29
CA GLN A 413 25.05 -38.14 7.19
C GLN A 413 24.45 -39.15 6.19
N VAL A 414 23.67 -40.13 6.67
CA VAL A 414 22.92 -41.04 5.78
C VAL A 414 21.85 -40.28 5.00
N ILE A 415 21.11 -39.39 5.68
CA ILE A 415 20.09 -38.54 5.07
C ILE A 415 20.74 -37.70 3.97
N ASP A 416 21.81 -36.98 4.29
CA ASP A 416 22.53 -36.10 3.37
C ASP A 416 23.02 -36.85 2.13
N LYS A 417 23.57 -38.07 2.30
CA LYS A 417 24.00 -38.92 1.17
C LYS A 417 22.84 -39.39 0.30
N CYS A 418 21.73 -39.81 0.90
CA CYS A 418 20.52 -40.19 0.15
C CYS A 418 19.92 -39.00 -0.61
N MET A 419 19.86 -37.84 0.04
CA MET A 419 19.39 -36.59 -0.56
C MET A 419 20.29 -36.14 -1.71
N ALA A 420 21.61 -36.29 -1.59
CA ALA A 420 22.56 -35.97 -2.65
C ALA A 420 22.41 -36.89 -3.87
N LEU A 421 22.17 -38.20 -3.65
CA LEU A 421 21.87 -39.16 -4.71
C LEU A 421 20.63 -38.74 -5.50
N TRP A 422 19.49 -38.59 -4.85
CA TRP A 422 18.23 -38.23 -5.51
C TRP A 422 18.28 -36.85 -6.16
N THR A 423 18.97 -35.89 -5.55
CA THR A 423 19.17 -34.56 -6.15
C THR A 423 19.92 -34.66 -7.48
N SER A 424 20.94 -35.53 -7.55
CA SER A 424 21.73 -35.77 -8.76
C SER A 424 20.92 -36.51 -9.83
N GLU A 425 20.16 -37.54 -9.45
CA GLU A 425 19.26 -38.26 -10.36
C GLU A 425 18.20 -37.34 -10.96
N PHE A 426 17.53 -36.54 -10.13
CA PHE A 426 16.54 -35.57 -10.59
C PHE A 426 17.14 -34.46 -11.43
N LYS A 427 18.42 -34.11 -11.23
CA LYS A 427 19.13 -33.16 -12.10
C LYS A 427 19.32 -33.75 -13.49
N LEU A 428 19.83 -34.99 -13.59
CA LEU A 428 20.00 -35.69 -14.87
C LEU A 428 18.67 -35.86 -15.61
N GLN A 429 17.58 -36.20 -14.89
CA GLN A 429 16.25 -36.31 -15.49
C GLN A 429 15.77 -34.98 -16.09
N ARG A 430 16.00 -33.85 -15.40
CA ARG A 430 15.65 -32.52 -15.93
C ARG A 430 16.51 -32.14 -17.13
N GLU A 431 17.80 -32.44 -17.09
CA GLU A 431 18.70 -32.19 -18.22
C GLU A 431 18.29 -33.00 -19.46
N ALA A 432 17.88 -34.26 -19.28
CA ALA A 432 17.37 -35.11 -20.36
C ALA A 432 16.02 -34.64 -20.91
N ALA A 433 15.15 -34.08 -20.06
CA ALA A 433 13.86 -33.52 -20.48
C ALA A 433 14.00 -32.19 -21.24
N GLY A 434 15.10 -31.46 -21.04
CA GLY A 434 15.27 -30.10 -21.54
C GLY A 434 14.46 -29.07 -20.73
N VAL A 435 14.69 -27.78 -21.00
CA VAL A 435 14.11 -26.68 -20.19
C VAL A 435 12.65 -26.40 -20.56
N ALA A 436 12.42 -25.94 -21.78
CA ALA A 436 11.12 -25.62 -22.33
C ALA A 436 11.25 -25.49 -23.85
N ASN A 437 10.23 -25.91 -24.60
CA ASN A 437 10.18 -25.67 -26.03
C ASN A 437 9.74 -24.23 -26.35
N ASP A 438 9.91 -23.80 -27.60
CA ASP A 438 9.60 -22.43 -28.02
C ASP A 438 8.14 -22.04 -27.80
N ALA A 439 7.20 -22.98 -27.91
CA ALA A 439 5.79 -22.73 -27.64
C ALA A 439 5.55 -22.41 -26.16
N GLN A 440 6.15 -23.18 -25.24
CA GLN A 440 6.06 -22.92 -23.80
C GLN A 440 6.71 -21.59 -23.42
N LEU A 441 7.85 -21.25 -24.03
CA LEU A 441 8.50 -19.96 -23.80
C LEU A 441 7.68 -18.79 -24.34
N LYS A 442 6.99 -18.95 -25.48
CA LYS A 442 6.06 -17.95 -26.01
C LYS A 442 4.84 -17.76 -25.09
N ASP A 443 4.28 -18.85 -24.56
CA ASP A 443 3.20 -18.79 -23.56
C ASP A 443 3.64 -18.00 -22.31
N LEU A 444 4.85 -18.28 -21.79
CA LEU A 444 5.44 -17.55 -20.67
C LEU A 444 5.58 -16.05 -20.96
N ILE A 445 6.13 -15.69 -22.12
CA ILE A 445 6.33 -14.30 -22.52
C ILE A 445 4.97 -13.59 -22.62
N THR A 446 4.01 -14.21 -23.29
CA THR A 446 2.64 -13.67 -23.43
C THR A 446 2.00 -13.46 -22.06
N GLU A 447 2.14 -14.43 -21.15
CA GLU A 447 1.66 -14.33 -19.77
C GLU A 447 2.29 -13.15 -19.03
N LEU A 448 3.61 -12.92 -19.17
CA LEU A 448 4.29 -11.78 -18.57
C LEU A 448 3.85 -10.44 -19.15
N TYR A 449 3.65 -10.35 -20.48
CA TYR A 449 3.13 -9.15 -21.14
C TYR A 449 1.73 -8.80 -20.63
N VAL A 450 0.82 -9.79 -20.59
CA VAL A 450 -0.55 -9.56 -20.13
C VAL A 450 -0.60 -9.20 -18.64
N ARG A 451 0.24 -9.82 -17.81
CA ARG A 451 0.24 -9.59 -16.36
C ARG A 451 0.94 -8.30 -15.93
N ILE A 452 2.05 -7.93 -16.57
CA ILE A 452 2.87 -6.77 -16.18
C ILE A 452 2.55 -5.53 -17.02
N LEU A 453 2.42 -5.70 -18.34
CA LEU A 453 2.25 -4.61 -19.30
C LEU A 453 0.80 -4.46 -19.80
N GLU A 454 -0.09 -5.36 -19.36
CA GLU A 454 -1.53 -5.34 -19.60
C GLU A 454 -1.88 -5.23 -21.10
N ARG A 455 -1.13 -5.95 -21.93
CA ARG A 455 -1.39 -6.13 -23.37
C ARG A 455 -0.75 -7.41 -23.89
N SER A 456 -1.06 -7.79 -25.11
CA SER A 456 -0.30 -8.81 -25.84
C SER A 456 0.98 -8.23 -26.46
N PRO A 457 2.04 -9.04 -26.59
CA PRO A 457 3.22 -8.66 -27.35
C PRO A 457 3.01 -8.77 -28.86
N ASP A 458 3.79 -8.00 -29.62
CA ASP A 458 3.93 -8.21 -31.06
C ASP A 458 4.97 -9.31 -31.39
N GLU A 459 5.12 -9.63 -32.68
CA GLU A 459 6.03 -10.70 -33.13
C GLU A 459 7.51 -10.37 -32.89
N ALA A 460 7.91 -9.10 -33.00
CA ALA A 460 9.28 -8.67 -32.78
C ALA A 460 9.63 -8.75 -31.28
N GLU A 461 8.73 -8.27 -30.42
CA GLU A 461 8.84 -8.36 -28.97
C GLU A 461 8.96 -9.81 -28.48
N VAL A 462 8.12 -10.71 -29.01
CA VAL A 462 8.23 -12.15 -28.73
C VAL A 462 9.61 -12.67 -29.13
N HIS A 463 10.10 -12.31 -30.31
CA HIS A 463 11.41 -12.76 -30.80
C HIS A 463 12.55 -12.28 -29.89
N GLU A 464 12.57 -11.00 -29.54
CA GLU A 464 13.58 -10.41 -28.65
C GLU A 464 13.55 -11.03 -27.25
N ASN A 465 12.36 -11.20 -26.66
CA ASN A 465 12.24 -11.77 -25.32
C ASN A 465 12.56 -13.27 -25.29
N LEU A 466 12.32 -14.02 -26.38
CA LEU A 466 12.79 -15.40 -26.53
C LEU A 466 14.32 -15.48 -26.50
N GLN A 467 15.01 -14.62 -27.26
CA GLN A 467 16.47 -14.55 -27.23
C GLN A 467 16.98 -14.21 -25.83
N LEU A 468 16.36 -13.24 -25.17
CA LEU A 468 16.72 -12.83 -23.82
C LEU A 468 16.55 -13.98 -22.81
N MET A 469 15.41 -14.69 -22.86
CA MET A 469 15.14 -15.81 -21.96
C MET A 469 16.15 -16.95 -22.16
N ARG A 470 16.50 -17.29 -23.40
CA ARG A 470 17.54 -18.28 -23.71
C ARG A 470 18.89 -17.88 -23.11
N SER A 471 19.24 -16.60 -23.18
CA SER A 471 20.49 -16.09 -22.58
C SER A 471 20.53 -16.22 -21.05
N TYR A 472 19.37 -16.11 -20.39
CA TYR A 472 19.25 -16.26 -18.94
C TYR A 472 19.30 -17.72 -18.51
N VAL A 473 18.59 -18.60 -19.20
CA VAL A 473 18.62 -20.05 -18.94
C VAL A 473 20.02 -20.63 -19.12
N ALA A 474 20.84 -20.07 -20.01
CA ALA A 474 22.24 -20.48 -20.16
C ALA A 474 23.13 -20.15 -18.94
N LYS A 475 22.72 -19.23 -18.06
CA LYS A 475 23.53 -18.72 -16.94
C LYS A 475 22.92 -18.97 -15.56
N LEU A 476 21.61 -19.19 -15.51
CA LEU A 476 20.81 -19.27 -14.29
C LEU A 476 19.99 -20.56 -14.28
N ASN A 477 19.59 -21.01 -13.09
CA ASN A 477 18.53 -22.03 -13.02
C ASN A 477 17.21 -21.46 -13.57
N VAL A 478 16.31 -22.35 -14.01
CA VAL A 478 15.09 -21.98 -14.74
C VAL A 478 14.22 -20.99 -13.95
N GLN A 479 14.04 -21.22 -12.65
CA GLN A 479 13.26 -20.32 -11.79
C GLN A 479 13.89 -18.92 -11.70
N ALA A 480 15.20 -18.84 -11.52
CA ALA A 480 15.94 -17.58 -11.49
C ALA A 480 15.95 -16.89 -12.87
N ALA A 481 15.95 -17.64 -13.97
CA ALA A 481 15.82 -17.11 -15.32
C ALA A 481 14.43 -16.51 -15.56
N ILE A 482 13.36 -17.19 -15.13
CA ILE A 482 11.98 -16.66 -15.16
C ILE A 482 11.89 -15.37 -14.33
N ALA A 483 12.40 -15.39 -13.09
CA ALA A 483 12.43 -14.20 -12.24
C ALA A 483 13.23 -13.06 -12.91
N LYS A 484 14.35 -13.37 -13.57
CA LYS A 484 15.16 -12.36 -14.25
C LYS A 484 14.44 -11.76 -15.47
N LEU A 485 13.70 -12.59 -16.23
CA LEU A 485 12.86 -12.11 -17.32
C LEU A 485 11.74 -11.20 -16.80
N ALA A 486 11.04 -11.61 -15.74
CA ALA A 486 10.03 -10.78 -15.09
C ALA A 486 10.63 -9.45 -14.57
N GLU A 487 11.83 -9.48 -13.97
CA GLU A 487 12.56 -8.27 -13.53
C GLU A 487 12.79 -7.29 -14.70
N SER A 488 13.17 -7.79 -15.89
CA SER A 488 13.37 -6.94 -17.07
C SER A 488 12.07 -6.26 -17.53
N PHE A 489 10.93 -6.96 -17.46
CA PHE A 489 9.63 -6.39 -17.78
C PHE A 489 9.22 -5.33 -16.74
N LEU A 490 9.49 -5.60 -15.46
CA LEU A 490 9.22 -4.66 -14.38
C LEU A 490 10.08 -3.38 -14.43
N LEU A 491 11.20 -3.43 -15.17
CA LEU A 491 12.06 -2.28 -15.45
C LEU A 491 11.74 -1.61 -16.80
N SER A 492 10.75 -2.10 -17.53
CA SER A 492 10.28 -1.45 -18.75
C SER A 492 9.71 -0.06 -18.43
N SER A 493 10.03 0.92 -19.28
CA SER A 493 9.41 2.24 -19.19
C SER A 493 7.88 2.17 -19.28
N GLU A 494 7.31 1.18 -19.99
CA GLU A 494 5.86 1.03 -20.13
C GLU A 494 5.15 0.69 -18.80
N LEU A 495 5.85 0.11 -17.82
CA LEU A 495 5.26 -0.15 -16.50
C LEU A 495 4.93 1.15 -15.76
N VAL A 496 5.71 2.20 -15.99
CA VAL A 496 5.66 3.44 -15.21
C VAL A 496 5.27 4.66 -16.06
N TYR A 497 5.18 4.50 -17.37
CA TYR A 497 4.74 5.54 -18.29
C TYR A 497 3.54 5.08 -19.10
N ARG A 498 2.57 5.99 -19.29
CA ARG A 498 1.58 5.90 -20.37
C ARG A 498 2.02 6.79 -21.52
N SER A 499 1.72 6.40 -22.76
CA SER A 499 2.10 7.15 -23.95
C SER A 499 0.86 7.58 -24.73
N GLU A 500 0.95 8.71 -25.40
CA GLU A 500 -0.11 9.29 -26.24
C GLU A 500 0.50 9.70 -27.59
N PHE A 501 1.08 8.73 -28.31
CA PHE A 501 1.78 8.96 -29.59
C PHE A 501 0.86 8.84 -30.82
N GLY A 502 -0.36 8.33 -30.63
CA GLY A 502 -1.25 8.02 -31.73
C GLY A 502 -0.81 6.78 -32.54
N SER A 503 -1.73 6.27 -33.34
CA SER A 503 -1.55 5.09 -34.18
C SER A 503 -2.33 5.25 -35.49
N GLY A 504 -2.03 4.41 -36.48
CA GLY A 504 -2.64 4.49 -37.81
C GLY A 504 -2.07 5.60 -38.69
N GLU A 505 -2.73 5.86 -39.81
CA GLU A 505 -2.28 6.85 -40.78
C GLU A 505 -2.38 8.28 -40.23
N PRO A 506 -1.37 9.12 -40.46
CA PRO A 506 -1.44 10.53 -40.11
C PRO A 506 -2.45 11.26 -41.00
N ASP A 507 -3.07 12.31 -40.45
CA ASP A 507 -3.86 13.26 -41.24
C ASP A 507 -2.98 14.25 -42.02
N GLU A 508 -3.60 15.20 -42.72
CA GLU A 508 -2.92 16.22 -43.54
C GLU A 508 -1.93 17.10 -42.76
N PHE A 509 -2.04 17.13 -41.43
CA PHE A 509 -1.14 17.88 -40.54
C PHE A 509 -0.13 16.98 -39.83
N GLY A 510 -0.03 15.70 -40.20
CA GLY A 510 0.87 14.73 -39.58
C GLY A 510 0.37 14.15 -38.25
N ARG A 511 -0.88 14.44 -37.86
CA ARG A 511 -1.44 14.05 -36.56
C ARG A 511 -2.03 12.64 -36.64
N ARG A 512 -1.87 11.83 -35.60
CA ARG A 512 -2.40 10.46 -35.54
C ARG A 512 -3.46 10.33 -34.46
N MET A 513 -4.45 9.49 -34.70
CA MET A 513 -5.50 9.23 -33.72
C MET A 513 -4.95 8.36 -32.59
N MET A 514 -5.27 8.70 -31.33
CA MET A 514 -4.92 7.87 -30.18
C MET A 514 -5.49 6.45 -30.33
N SER A 515 -4.70 5.43 -30.01
CA SER A 515 -5.16 4.05 -30.08
C SER A 515 -6.31 3.82 -29.08
N PRO A 516 -7.30 2.96 -29.37
CA PRO A 516 -8.36 2.62 -28.40
C PRO A 516 -7.81 2.11 -27.06
N ARG A 517 -6.65 1.41 -27.08
CA ARG A 517 -5.94 1.02 -25.86
C ARG A 517 -5.47 2.25 -25.08
N ASP A 518 -4.65 3.12 -25.67
CA ASP A 518 -4.12 4.27 -24.92
C ASP A 518 -5.24 5.19 -24.43
N ALA A 519 -6.31 5.31 -25.23
CA ALA A 519 -7.54 5.99 -24.88
C ALA A 519 -8.22 5.42 -23.62
N SER A 520 -8.32 4.09 -23.48
CA SER A 520 -8.93 3.47 -22.31
C SER A 520 -8.14 3.77 -21.04
N TYR A 521 -6.81 3.71 -21.11
CA TYR A 521 -5.93 4.08 -20.00
C TYR A 521 -6.01 5.57 -19.66
N ALA A 522 -6.09 6.43 -20.67
CA ALA A 522 -6.25 7.87 -20.46
C ALA A 522 -7.55 8.18 -19.69
N ILE A 523 -8.68 7.58 -20.09
CA ILE A 523 -9.97 7.71 -19.38
C ILE A 523 -9.86 7.17 -17.95
N SER A 524 -9.35 5.95 -17.79
CA SER A 524 -9.29 5.29 -16.49
C SER A 524 -8.43 6.07 -15.50
N TYR A 525 -7.26 6.56 -15.91
CA TYR A 525 -6.36 7.34 -15.06
C TYR A 525 -6.79 8.79 -14.85
N ALA A 526 -7.61 9.35 -15.73
CA ALA A 526 -8.20 10.67 -15.52
C ALA A 526 -9.28 10.65 -14.42
N LEU A 527 -9.97 9.52 -14.24
CA LEU A 527 -11.09 9.39 -13.30
C LEU A 527 -10.74 8.58 -12.04
N THR A 528 -9.77 7.68 -12.14
CA THR A 528 -9.43 6.69 -11.11
C THR A 528 -7.91 6.55 -10.95
N ASP A 529 -7.46 5.66 -10.05
CA ASP A 529 -6.04 5.26 -9.92
C ASP A 529 -5.83 3.80 -10.35
N SER A 530 -6.54 3.35 -11.37
CA SER A 530 -6.47 1.95 -11.80
C SER A 530 -6.51 1.81 -13.31
N SER A 531 -5.95 0.70 -13.78
CA SER A 531 -6.06 0.29 -15.16
C SER A 531 -7.54 0.14 -15.57
N PRO A 532 -7.87 0.17 -16.88
CA PRO A 532 -9.24 0.03 -17.35
C PRO A 532 -9.95 -1.16 -16.71
N ASP A 533 -11.21 -0.97 -16.30
CA ASP A 533 -12.01 -2.12 -15.86
C ASP A 533 -12.34 -3.03 -17.06
N ASN A 534 -12.80 -4.26 -16.77
CA ASN A 534 -13.03 -5.27 -17.82
C ASN A 534 -13.96 -4.77 -18.93
N GLU A 535 -14.97 -3.96 -18.60
CA GLU A 535 -15.90 -3.39 -19.58
C GLU A 535 -15.22 -2.35 -20.47
N LEU A 536 -14.41 -1.46 -19.92
CA LEU A 536 -13.68 -0.47 -20.70
C LEU A 536 -12.57 -1.10 -21.56
N ALA A 537 -11.87 -2.11 -21.02
CA ALA A 537 -10.90 -2.90 -21.78
C ALA A 537 -11.58 -3.61 -22.97
N ALA A 538 -12.70 -4.29 -22.74
CA ALA A 538 -13.47 -4.92 -23.80
C ALA A 538 -14.00 -3.91 -24.83
N ALA A 539 -14.45 -2.73 -24.39
CA ALA A 539 -14.89 -1.68 -25.31
C ALA A 539 -13.75 -1.20 -26.23
N ALA A 540 -12.51 -1.12 -25.72
CA ALA A 540 -11.35 -0.79 -26.54
C ALA A 540 -11.03 -1.92 -27.55
N ASP A 541 -10.99 -3.17 -27.10
CA ASP A 541 -10.65 -4.34 -27.92
C ASP A 541 -11.69 -4.60 -29.01
N GLU A 542 -12.97 -4.41 -28.71
CA GLU A 542 -14.09 -4.57 -29.65
C GLU A 542 -14.26 -3.37 -30.59
N GLY A 543 -13.39 -2.34 -30.47
CA GLY A 543 -13.45 -1.14 -31.31
C GLY A 543 -14.64 -0.23 -31.03
N ARG A 544 -15.24 -0.33 -29.84
CA ARG A 544 -16.33 0.53 -29.32
C ARG A 544 -15.81 1.74 -28.54
N LEU A 545 -14.59 2.20 -28.85
CA LEU A 545 -13.96 3.39 -28.27
C LEU A 545 -13.29 4.22 -29.39
N LYS A 546 -14.09 4.69 -30.35
CA LYS A 546 -13.61 5.42 -31.54
C LYS A 546 -14.31 6.76 -31.75
N THR A 547 -15.56 6.89 -31.32
CA THR A 547 -16.39 8.07 -31.54
C THR A 547 -16.57 8.89 -30.26
N ARG A 548 -16.92 10.18 -30.40
CA ARG A 548 -17.20 11.06 -29.24
C ARG A 548 -18.28 10.47 -28.32
N GLU A 549 -19.28 9.83 -28.91
CA GLU A 549 -20.38 9.17 -28.23
C GLU A 549 -19.90 7.95 -27.44
N ASP A 550 -18.95 7.18 -27.97
CA ASP A 550 -18.30 6.08 -27.25
C ASP A 550 -17.56 6.59 -26.01
N TYR A 551 -16.73 7.62 -26.19
CA TYR A 551 -16.00 8.24 -25.08
C TYR A 551 -16.96 8.76 -24.01
N ARG A 552 -18.02 9.45 -24.42
CA ARG A 552 -19.04 9.97 -23.51
C ARG A 552 -19.73 8.85 -22.74
N ARG A 553 -20.10 7.76 -23.41
CA ARG A 553 -20.75 6.59 -22.78
C ARG A 553 -19.86 6.01 -21.69
N GLU A 554 -18.59 5.73 -21.99
CA GLU A 554 -17.67 5.11 -21.02
C GLU A 554 -17.31 6.04 -19.87
N ILE A 555 -17.12 7.34 -20.13
CA ILE A 555 -16.88 8.34 -19.08
C ILE A 555 -18.07 8.42 -18.14
N LEU A 556 -19.29 8.56 -18.65
CA LEU A 556 -20.50 8.65 -17.81
C LEU A 556 -20.72 7.37 -16.99
N ARG A 557 -20.48 6.19 -17.59
CA ARG A 557 -20.52 4.90 -16.89
C ARG A 557 -19.58 4.90 -15.68
N LEU A 558 -18.31 5.24 -15.89
CA LEU A 558 -17.32 5.29 -14.81
C LEU A 558 -17.68 6.34 -13.75
N LEU A 559 -18.20 7.50 -14.16
CA LEU A 559 -18.62 8.57 -13.25
C LEU A 559 -19.78 8.18 -12.32
N HIS A 560 -20.63 7.25 -12.76
CA HIS A 560 -21.78 6.73 -12.00
C HIS A 560 -21.45 5.48 -11.17
N LYS A 561 -20.28 4.87 -11.35
CA LYS A 561 -19.86 3.67 -10.61
C LYS A 561 -19.77 3.95 -9.09
N ARG A 562 -20.34 3.06 -8.27
CA ARG A 562 -20.41 3.19 -6.78
C ARG A 562 -20.09 1.91 -5.99
N ASP A 563 -19.83 0.82 -6.69
CA ASP A 563 -19.48 -0.50 -6.14
C ASP A 563 -17.98 -0.65 -5.83
N GLN A 564 -17.15 0.28 -6.32
CA GLN A 564 -15.71 0.30 -6.09
C GLN A 564 -15.32 1.36 -5.06
N TYR A 565 -14.59 0.96 -4.02
CA TYR A 565 -13.99 1.89 -3.06
C TYR A 565 -12.53 2.21 -3.39
N TYR A 566 -12.10 3.42 -3.06
CA TYR A 566 -10.74 3.91 -3.24
C TYR A 566 -10.22 4.51 -1.94
N VAL A 567 -8.93 4.32 -1.67
CA VAL A 567 -8.22 5.13 -0.68
C VAL A 567 -7.92 6.51 -1.28
N ILE A 568 -8.35 7.56 -0.59
CA ILE A 568 -8.17 8.93 -1.07
C ILE A 568 -6.75 9.41 -0.73
N ASP A 569 -6.32 9.25 0.53
CA ASP A 569 -4.96 9.56 1.01
C ASP A 569 -4.62 8.67 2.23
N GLU A 570 -3.59 7.85 2.11
CA GLU A 570 -3.10 6.97 3.18
C GLU A 570 -2.47 7.72 4.36
N ARG A 571 -1.94 8.93 4.15
CA ARG A 571 -1.36 9.75 5.24
C ARG A 571 -2.42 10.12 6.27
N ILE A 572 -3.61 10.48 5.78
CA ILE A 572 -4.77 10.78 6.64
C ILE A 572 -5.20 9.53 7.42
N GLN A 573 -5.15 8.34 6.81
CA GLN A 573 -5.45 7.08 7.50
C GLN A 573 -4.47 6.77 8.63
N LYS A 574 -3.16 7.06 8.45
CA LYS A 574 -2.13 6.84 9.49
C LYS A 574 -2.37 7.67 10.75
N GLY A 575 -2.94 8.87 10.60
CA GLY A 575 -3.08 9.84 11.68
C GLY A 575 -4.13 9.48 12.73
N ASN A 576 -5.28 8.89 12.34
CA ASN A 576 -6.38 8.72 13.32
C ASN A 576 -7.44 7.64 13.06
N PHE A 577 -7.13 6.44 12.55
CA PHE A 577 -8.16 5.38 12.37
C PHE A 577 -9.29 5.74 11.37
N ASN A 578 -9.12 6.85 10.65
CA ASN A 578 -10.11 7.35 9.70
C ASN A 578 -10.05 6.54 8.42
N ALA A 579 -11.22 6.37 7.79
CA ALA A 579 -11.30 5.57 6.58
C ALA A 579 -10.58 6.26 5.42
N SER A 580 -10.67 7.59 5.26
CA SER A 580 -10.13 8.31 4.08
C SER A 580 -10.42 7.53 2.80
N VAL A 581 -11.68 7.10 2.65
CA VAL A 581 -12.17 6.29 1.53
C VAL A 581 -13.34 6.96 0.84
N THR A 582 -13.48 6.69 -0.45
CA THR A 582 -14.65 7.10 -1.25
C THR A 582 -15.06 5.96 -2.18
N ASN A 583 -16.36 5.85 -2.46
CA ASN A 583 -16.88 4.98 -3.52
C ASN A 583 -17.23 5.74 -4.80
N GLN A 584 -16.88 7.03 -4.87
CA GLN A 584 -16.90 7.79 -6.12
C GLN A 584 -15.55 7.61 -6.83
N PRO A 585 -15.48 7.81 -8.16
CA PRO A 585 -14.19 7.90 -8.85
C PRO A 585 -13.27 8.90 -8.15
N VAL A 586 -12.15 8.41 -7.64
CA VAL A 586 -11.34 9.09 -6.61
C VAL A 586 -10.85 10.48 -7.04
N ARG A 587 -10.69 10.71 -8.34
CA ARG A 587 -10.26 12.01 -8.90
C ARG A 587 -11.28 13.12 -8.67
N LYS A 588 -12.58 12.82 -8.59
CA LYS A 588 -13.62 13.81 -8.23
C LYS A 588 -13.34 14.41 -6.86
N LEU A 589 -13.22 13.57 -5.83
CA LEU A 589 -13.01 14.06 -4.47
C LEU A 589 -11.64 14.73 -4.30
N ARG A 590 -10.59 14.18 -4.94
CA ARG A 590 -9.25 14.78 -4.92
C ARG A 590 -9.17 16.13 -5.62
N PHE A 591 -10.00 16.38 -6.64
CA PHE A 591 -10.15 17.71 -7.22
C PHE A 591 -10.63 18.72 -6.16
N PHE A 592 -11.69 18.42 -5.42
CA PHE A 592 -12.20 19.33 -4.38
C PHE A 592 -11.23 19.49 -3.21
N ARG A 593 -10.55 18.42 -2.79
CA ARG A 593 -9.44 18.48 -1.82
C ARG A 593 -8.37 19.49 -2.26
N GLU A 594 -8.01 19.50 -3.54
CA GLU A 594 -7.01 20.42 -4.07
C GLU A 594 -7.55 21.83 -4.27
N PHE A 595 -8.75 21.96 -4.81
CA PHE A 595 -9.40 23.23 -5.12
C PHE A 595 -9.57 24.08 -3.86
N PHE A 596 -10.10 23.48 -2.79
CA PHE A 596 -10.27 24.15 -1.49
C PHE A 596 -9.04 24.06 -0.59
N GLY A 597 -8.13 23.12 -0.85
CA GLY A 597 -6.89 22.96 -0.09
C GLY A 597 -7.07 22.48 1.36
N TYR A 598 -8.25 21.99 1.75
CA TYR A 598 -8.54 21.63 3.14
C TYR A 598 -7.64 20.53 3.75
N PRO A 599 -7.06 19.57 3.00
CA PRO A 599 -6.13 18.61 3.61
C PRO A 599 -4.83 19.23 4.11
N ARG A 600 -4.47 20.44 3.65
CA ARG A 600 -3.30 21.19 4.16
C ARG A 600 -3.44 21.59 5.62
N ALA A 601 -4.63 21.43 6.20
CA ALA A 601 -4.83 21.59 7.64
C ALA A 601 -3.79 20.77 8.45
N MET A 602 -3.42 19.57 8.01
CA MET A 602 -2.37 18.76 8.66
C MET A 602 -0.99 19.43 8.68
N ASP A 603 -0.69 20.29 7.71
CA ASP A 603 0.59 20.99 7.61
C ASP A 603 0.57 22.37 8.30
N VAL A 604 -0.62 22.95 8.48
CA VAL A 604 -0.81 24.27 9.08
C VAL A 604 -0.90 24.15 10.59
N PHE A 605 -1.70 23.21 11.07
CA PHE A 605 -1.94 23.07 12.49
C PHE A 605 -0.96 22.04 13.09
N LYS A 606 0.11 22.56 13.72
CA LYS A 606 1.28 21.77 14.19
C LYS A 606 1.54 21.86 15.70
N ASP A 607 0.75 22.66 16.42
CA ASP A 607 1.04 23.06 17.80
C ASP A 607 -0.07 22.59 18.76
N ASP A 608 0.20 21.51 19.50
CA ASP A 608 -0.70 20.99 20.53
C ASP A 608 -0.97 22.01 21.66
N VAL A 609 -0.01 22.91 21.94
CA VAL A 609 -0.05 23.85 23.06
C VAL A 609 -0.95 25.04 22.75
N ARG A 610 -0.91 25.55 21.51
CA ARG A 610 -1.67 26.74 21.10
C ARG A 610 -3.20 26.51 21.04
N PHE A 611 -3.64 25.28 20.80
CA PHE A 611 -5.06 24.93 20.71
C PHE A 611 -5.65 24.30 21.97
N GLY A 612 -4.86 24.17 23.05
CA GLY A 612 -5.35 23.76 24.37
C GLY A 612 -5.97 22.36 24.46
N ALA A 613 -5.84 21.54 23.41
CA ALA A 613 -6.60 20.30 23.25
C ALA A 613 -5.71 19.14 22.77
N GLY A 614 -5.20 18.35 23.73
CA GLY A 614 -4.81 16.95 23.52
C GLY A 614 -3.95 16.65 22.28
N ARG A 615 -4.18 15.47 21.67
CA ARG A 615 -3.43 14.99 20.49
C ARG A 615 -4.02 15.58 19.21
N HIS A 616 -3.52 16.73 18.79
CA HIS A 616 -4.06 17.54 17.71
C HIS A 616 -4.22 16.81 16.36
N GLU A 617 -3.31 15.91 16.03
CA GLU A 617 -3.34 15.08 14.80
C GLU A 617 -4.68 14.35 14.62
N GLN A 618 -5.31 13.92 15.72
CA GLN A 618 -6.57 13.20 15.70
C GLN A 618 -7.74 14.11 15.28
N MET A 619 -7.75 15.34 15.77
CA MET A 619 -8.75 16.36 15.47
C MET A 619 -8.74 16.74 14.00
N VAL A 620 -7.57 17.12 13.50
CA VAL A 620 -7.44 17.62 12.13
C VAL A 620 -7.74 16.53 11.12
N SER A 621 -7.28 15.30 11.40
CA SER A 621 -7.63 14.14 10.59
C SER A 621 -9.16 13.93 10.54
N ARG A 622 -9.89 14.17 11.64
CA ARG A 622 -11.37 14.08 11.67
C ARG A 622 -12.02 15.20 10.86
N LEU A 623 -11.58 16.45 11.01
CA LEU A 623 -12.06 17.58 10.22
C LEU A 623 -11.96 17.33 8.71
N ILE A 624 -10.85 16.74 8.27
CA ILE A 624 -10.64 16.41 6.87
C ILE A 624 -11.62 15.32 6.40
N ASP A 625 -11.79 14.26 7.19
CA ASP A 625 -12.73 13.16 6.85
C ASP A 625 -14.19 13.66 6.83
N GLU A 626 -14.58 14.54 7.75
CA GLU A 626 -15.92 15.14 7.80
C GLU A 626 -16.16 16.13 6.66
N ALA A 627 -15.12 16.88 6.25
CA ALA A 627 -15.17 17.69 5.03
C ALA A 627 -15.32 16.80 3.79
N ASP A 628 -14.63 15.65 3.72
CA ASP A 628 -14.82 14.69 2.64
C ASP A 628 -16.23 14.09 2.63
N LEU A 629 -16.85 13.84 3.79
CA LEU A 629 -18.25 13.40 3.89
C LEU A 629 -19.20 14.47 3.33
N LEU A 630 -18.98 15.75 3.67
CA LEU A 630 -19.79 16.86 3.16
C LEU A 630 -19.66 17.01 1.65
N VAL A 631 -18.43 17.03 1.13
CA VAL A 631 -18.17 17.07 -0.31
C VAL A 631 -18.80 15.85 -0.98
N GLY A 632 -18.63 14.66 -0.40
CA GLY A 632 -19.22 13.42 -0.88
C GLY A 632 -20.75 13.50 -0.98
N HIS A 633 -21.41 14.03 0.05
CA HIS A 633 -22.86 14.24 0.10
C HIS A 633 -23.35 15.20 -0.98
N ILE A 634 -22.70 16.37 -1.12
CA ILE A 634 -23.09 17.36 -2.14
C ILE A 634 -22.87 16.81 -3.56
N LEU A 635 -21.76 16.09 -3.79
CA LEU A 635 -21.49 15.45 -5.08
C LEU A 635 -22.46 14.30 -5.41
N GLN A 636 -23.03 13.65 -4.40
CA GLN A 636 -24.07 12.64 -4.62
C GLN A 636 -25.40 13.28 -5.03
N ASN A 637 -25.72 14.46 -4.52
CA ASN A 637 -26.90 15.23 -4.91
C ASN A 637 -26.74 15.90 -6.29
N ASP A 638 -25.50 16.19 -6.70
CA ASP A 638 -25.09 16.69 -8.02
C ASP A 638 -25.92 17.90 -8.53
N THR A 639 -26.26 18.80 -7.60
CA THR A 639 -27.13 19.96 -7.85
C THR A 639 -26.49 21.19 -7.22
N HIS A 640 -26.31 22.27 -8.00
CA HIS A 640 -25.69 23.52 -7.54
C HIS A 640 -24.37 23.32 -6.75
N VAL A 641 -23.56 22.32 -7.16
CA VAL A 641 -22.45 21.77 -6.36
C VAL A 641 -21.51 22.84 -5.78
N PHE A 642 -21.04 23.79 -6.60
CA PHE A 642 -20.14 24.85 -6.12
C PHE A 642 -20.82 25.85 -5.20
N GLU A 643 -22.06 26.22 -5.51
CA GLU A 643 -22.85 27.13 -4.68
C GLU A 643 -23.05 26.50 -3.30
N GLU A 644 -23.59 25.27 -3.24
CA GLU A 644 -23.76 24.52 -1.99
C GLU A 644 -22.45 24.38 -1.20
N LEU A 645 -21.34 24.02 -1.85
CA LEU A 645 -20.03 23.90 -1.18
C LEU A 645 -19.52 25.21 -0.59
N LEU A 646 -19.87 26.36 -1.20
CA LEU A 646 -19.43 27.68 -0.76
C LEU A 646 -20.37 28.31 0.27
N THR A 647 -21.67 27.97 0.23
CA THR A 647 -22.70 28.69 1.01
C THR A 647 -23.41 27.84 2.05
N THR A 648 -23.24 26.51 2.06
CA THR A 648 -23.96 25.64 3.01
C THR A 648 -23.63 25.97 4.47
N ASP A 649 -24.67 25.93 5.30
CA ASP A 649 -24.57 26.01 6.76
C ASP A 649 -24.63 24.62 7.43
N LYS A 650 -24.75 23.55 6.62
CA LYS A 650 -24.88 22.17 7.09
C LYS A 650 -23.54 21.43 7.09
N PHE A 651 -23.19 20.83 8.23
CA PHE A 651 -21.92 20.12 8.40
C PHE A 651 -22.08 18.77 9.07
N TYR A 652 -21.08 17.93 8.84
CA TYR A 652 -20.78 16.80 9.70
C TYR A 652 -19.83 17.25 10.81
N VAL A 653 -20.16 16.96 12.07
CA VAL A 653 -19.32 17.27 13.24
C VAL A 653 -19.40 16.11 14.22
N TYR A 654 -18.27 15.46 14.47
CA TYR A 654 -18.16 14.18 15.16
C TYR A 654 -19.20 13.16 14.65
N HIS A 655 -19.16 12.88 13.34
CA HIS A 655 -20.16 12.02 12.67
C HIS A 655 -19.50 11.00 11.74
N SER A 656 -20.07 9.79 11.65
CA SER A 656 -19.53 8.70 10.82
C SER A 656 -19.96 8.78 9.35
N GLY A 657 -21.04 9.52 9.08
CA GLY A 657 -21.78 9.55 7.82
C GLY A 657 -23.02 8.66 7.82
N ASP A 658 -23.17 7.79 8.84
CA ASP A 658 -24.32 6.89 9.03
C ASP A 658 -25.26 7.45 10.09
N ASN A 659 -26.33 8.11 9.66
CA ASN A 659 -27.32 8.73 10.55
C ASN A 659 -28.04 7.71 11.44
N GLU A 660 -28.26 6.49 10.97
CA GLU A 660 -28.94 5.46 11.75
C GLU A 660 -28.04 4.98 12.90
N ALA A 661 -26.78 4.67 12.59
CA ALA A 661 -25.82 4.25 13.60
C ALA A 661 -25.53 5.34 14.64
N MET A 662 -25.39 6.60 14.21
CA MET A 662 -25.12 7.72 15.12
C MET A 662 -26.33 8.05 16.01
N THR A 663 -27.55 7.96 15.45
CA THR A 663 -28.79 8.09 16.23
C THR A 663 -28.93 6.98 17.26
N ALA A 664 -28.69 5.72 16.88
CA ALA A 664 -28.73 4.59 17.80
C ALA A 664 -27.70 4.73 18.94
N ALA A 665 -26.49 5.21 18.63
CA ALA A 665 -25.43 5.43 19.61
C ALA A 665 -25.81 6.52 20.64
N ALA A 666 -26.32 7.66 20.16
CA ALA A 666 -26.75 8.77 21.01
C ALA A 666 -27.99 8.41 21.85
N ALA A 667 -28.98 7.75 21.24
CA ALA A 667 -30.19 7.28 21.93
C ALA A 667 -29.86 6.26 23.03
N ARG A 668 -28.92 5.34 22.78
CA ARG A 668 -28.46 4.38 23.78
C ARG A 668 -27.86 5.09 25.00
N GLN A 669 -27.04 6.13 24.80
CA GLN A 669 -26.47 6.92 25.89
C GLN A 669 -27.54 7.66 26.70
N LYS A 670 -28.53 8.23 26.01
CA LYS A 670 -29.71 8.85 26.64
C LYS A 670 -30.48 7.86 27.51
N GLU A 671 -30.78 6.68 26.98
CA GLU A 671 -31.49 5.63 27.73
C GLU A 671 -30.72 5.19 28.97
N ILE A 672 -29.39 5.06 28.90
CA ILE A 672 -28.55 4.78 30.08
C ILE A 672 -28.71 5.87 31.14
N TYR A 673 -28.61 7.14 30.75
CA TYR A 673 -28.77 8.26 31.67
C TYR A 673 -30.17 8.32 32.28
N GLU A 674 -31.22 8.20 31.46
CA GLU A 674 -32.62 8.24 31.90
C GLU A 674 -32.98 7.09 32.84
N TYR A 675 -32.36 5.93 32.65
CA TYR A 675 -32.52 4.80 33.57
C TYR A 675 -31.86 5.10 34.92
N PHE A 676 -30.56 5.44 34.92
CA PHE A 676 -29.80 5.56 36.17
C PHE A 676 -30.03 6.87 36.93
N ARG A 677 -30.45 7.96 36.28
CA ARG A 677 -30.75 9.25 36.94
C ARG A 677 -31.86 9.18 38.00
N LYS A 678 -32.64 8.09 38.00
CA LYS A 678 -33.71 7.81 38.97
C LYS A 678 -33.18 7.25 40.30
N PHE A 679 -31.89 6.91 40.35
CA PHE A 679 -31.24 6.28 41.49
C PHE A 679 -30.08 7.15 42.01
N ASP A 680 -29.58 6.85 43.22
CA ASP A 680 -28.39 7.50 43.79
C ASP A 680 -27.09 6.87 43.26
N TRP A 681 -26.93 6.89 41.93
CA TRP A 681 -25.83 6.24 41.21
C TRP A 681 -24.43 6.74 41.64
N ARG A 682 -24.35 7.92 42.26
CA ARG A 682 -23.11 8.51 42.78
C ARG A 682 -22.55 7.73 43.96
N ASN A 683 -23.42 7.13 44.77
CA ASN A 683 -23.04 6.44 46.00
C ASN A 683 -23.15 4.90 45.90
N PHE A 684 -23.51 4.37 44.73
CA PHE A 684 -23.60 2.94 44.50
C PHE A 684 -22.35 2.16 44.95
N SER A 685 -22.58 1.07 45.68
CA SER A 685 -21.59 0.01 45.86
C SER A 685 -21.46 -0.83 44.58
N GLU A 686 -20.46 -1.72 44.53
CA GLU A 686 -20.35 -2.67 43.42
C GLU A 686 -21.58 -3.59 43.37
N GLU A 687 -22.07 -4.05 44.53
CA GLU A 687 -23.24 -4.91 44.67
C GLU A 687 -24.53 -4.23 44.18
N GLU A 688 -24.76 -2.97 44.55
CA GLU A 688 -25.93 -2.20 44.11
C GLU A 688 -25.93 -1.98 42.60
N LEU A 689 -24.76 -1.72 42.00
CA LEU A 689 -24.65 -1.65 40.54
C LEU A 689 -24.96 -3.00 39.88
N PHE A 690 -24.58 -4.13 40.50
CA PHE A 690 -24.89 -5.47 40.00
C PHE A 690 -26.38 -5.80 40.00
N GLU A 691 -27.19 -5.19 40.86
CA GLU A 691 -28.65 -5.40 40.84
C GLU A 691 -29.27 -4.96 39.51
N HIS A 692 -28.63 -4.02 38.80
CA HIS A 692 -29.06 -3.54 37.49
C HIS A 692 -28.45 -4.32 36.32
N TRP A 693 -27.83 -5.47 36.57
CA TRP A 693 -27.14 -6.28 35.56
C TRP A 693 -27.96 -6.57 34.29
N PRO A 694 -29.26 -6.91 34.33
CA PRO A 694 -30.04 -7.14 33.11
C PRO A 694 -30.08 -5.92 32.17
N PHE A 695 -30.20 -4.72 32.73
CA PHE A 695 -30.16 -3.47 31.96
C PHE A 695 -28.74 -3.19 31.46
N ILE A 696 -27.74 -3.32 32.34
CA ILE A 696 -26.32 -3.11 32.03
C ILE A 696 -25.87 -4.03 30.88
N ASP A 697 -26.24 -5.31 30.91
CA ASP A 697 -25.88 -6.28 29.89
C ASP A 697 -26.62 -6.02 28.57
N ARG A 698 -27.92 -5.69 28.62
CA ARG A 698 -28.67 -5.29 27.41
C ARG A 698 -28.03 -4.08 26.75
N MET A 699 -27.75 -3.05 27.54
CA MET A 699 -27.16 -1.80 27.07
C MET A 699 -25.66 -1.92 26.87
N LYS A 700 -25.02 -3.06 27.17
CA LYS A 700 -23.57 -3.27 27.07
C LYS A 700 -22.75 -2.14 27.70
N ILE A 701 -23.15 -1.70 28.89
CA ILE A 701 -22.49 -0.62 29.64
C ILE A 701 -21.13 -1.13 30.12
N ARG A 702 -20.06 -0.38 29.85
CA ARG A 702 -18.63 -0.65 30.14
C ARG A 702 -18.24 -2.11 30.38
N GLY A 703 -17.46 -2.70 29.47
CA GLY A 703 -16.68 -3.93 29.73
C GLY A 703 -17.51 -5.22 29.86
N THR A 704 -18.84 -5.12 29.90
CA THR A 704 -19.77 -6.25 29.93
C THR A 704 -19.91 -6.96 28.57
N VAL A 705 -19.28 -6.41 27.54
CA VAL A 705 -19.08 -7.01 26.20
C VAL A 705 -18.21 -8.27 26.23
N PHE A 706 -17.50 -8.54 27.33
CA PHE A 706 -16.75 -9.78 27.50
C PHE A 706 -17.62 -10.84 28.17
N ALA A 707 -17.77 -12.01 27.52
CA ALA A 707 -18.58 -13.12 28.04
C ALA A 707 -18.18 -13.60 29.44
N ASN A 708 -16.92 -13.35 29.86
CA ASN A 708 -16.39 -13.75 31.16
C ASN A 708 -16.30 -12.59 32.18
N PHE A 709 -16.91 -11.43 31.93
CA PHE A 709 -16.80 -10.27 32.82
C PHE A 709 -17.16 -10.60 34.28
N LEU A 710 -18.24 -11.36 34.49
CA LEU A 710 -18.69 -11.78 35.82
C LEU A 710 -17.72 -12.72 36.54
N ASN A 711 -16.87 -13.43 35.78
CA ASN A 711 -16.00 -14.49 36.28
C ASN A 711 -14.54 -14.05 36.45
N ASP A 712 -14.20 -12.79 36.13
CA ASP A 712 -12.83 -12.27 36.15
C ASP A 712 -12.73 -11.10 37.15
N GLU A 713 -12.30 -11.40 38.39
CA GLU A 713 -12.19 -10.41 39.48
C GLU A 713 -11.28 -9.23 39.13
N ARG A 714 -10.27 -9.45 38.29
CA ARG A 714 -9.37 -8.36 37.86
C ARG A 714 -10.09 -7.37 36.96
N ARG A 715 -11.06 -7.80 36.16
CA ARG A 715 -11.85 -6.93 35.26
C ARG A 715 -12.94 -6.16 36.00
N ARG A 716 -13.41 -6.69 37.13
CA ARG A 716 -14.34 -5.99 38.03
C ARG A 716 -13.65 -4.85 38.81
N SER A 717 -12.32 -4.93 38.97
CA SER A 717 -11.57 -3.91 39.71
C SER A 717 -11.76 -2.50 39.15
N GLY A 718 -12.35 -1.61 39.97
CA GLY A 718 -12.63 -0.23 39.58
C GLY A 718 -13.77 -0.08 38.57
N TRP A 719 -14.67 -1.07 38.46
CA TRP A 719 -15.85 -1.03 37.60
C TRP A 719 -16.74 0.18 37.94
N ILE A 720 -17.10 0.27 39.22
CA ILE A 720 -17.96 1.31 39.80
C ILE A 720 -17.43 2.72 39.49
N ARG A 721 -16.13 2.97 39.69
CA ARG A 721 -15.52 4.29 39.44
C ARG A 721 -15.71 4.78 38.02
N SER A 722 -15.62 3.91 37.03
CA SER A 722 -15.80 4.36 35.64
C SER A 722 -17.25 4.37 35.19
N PHE A 723 -18.13 3.58 35.83
CA PHE A 723 -19.57 3.75 35.67
C PHE A 723 -20.00 5.13 36.19
N GLN A 724 -19.58 5.50 37.41
CA GLN A 724 -19.81 6.83 37.98
C GLN A 724 -19.29 7.93 37.06
N ARG A 725 -18.05 7.81 36.57
CA ARG A 725 -17.45 8.77 35.63
C ARG A 725 -18.21 8.87 34.30
N GLN A 726 -18.78 7.76 33.82
CA GLN A 726 -19.64 7.75 32.64
C GLN A 726 -20.96 8.50 32.93
N MET A 727 -21.58 8.23 34.08
CA MET A 727 -22.82 8.89 34.50
C MET A 727 -22.64 10.39 34.72
N GLU A 728 -21.52 10.83 35.32
CA GLU A 728 -21.16 12.25 35.46
C GLU A 728 -21.10 12.96 34.10
N ALA A 729 -20.46 12.35 33.11
CA ALA A 729 -20.35 12.94 31.78
C ALA A 729 -21.69 12.93 31.02
N LEU A 730 -22.52 11.90 31.18
CA LEU A 730 -23.87 11.86 30.62
C LEU A 730 -24.78 12.91 31.26
N GLU A 731 -24.68 13.09 32.58
CA GLU A 731 -25.41 14.14 33.29
C GLU A 731 -24.97 15.53 32.85
N GLN A 732 -23.67 15.75 32.62
CA GLN A 732 -23.19 17.00 32.04
C GLN A 732 -23.80 17.26 30.65
N SER A 733 -23.92 16.20 29.84
CA SER A 733 -24.39 16.27 28.45
C SER A 733 -25.91 16.37 28.29
N LEU A 734 -26.68 15.79 29.22
CA LEU A 734 -28.14 15.67 29.11
C LEU A 734 -28.91 16.36 30.25
N GLY A 735 -28.22 16.77 31.31
CA GLY A 735 -28.83 17.32 32.53
C GLY A 735 -29.54 18.66 32.32
N ASN A 736 -29.22 19.39 31.24
CA ASN A 736 -29.81 20.68 30.92
C ASN A 736 -30.93 20.60 29.86
N GLY A 737 -31.43 19.39 29.56
CA GLY A 737 -32.58 19.18 28.68
C GLY A 737 -32.24 18.94 27.21
N GLN A 738 -30.97 18.68 26.88
CA GLN A 738 -30.56 18.27 25.54
C GLN A 738 -31.27 16.98 25.10
N GLU A 739 -31.58 16.87 23.81
CA GLU A 739 -32.22 15.68 23.27
C GLU A 739 -31.23 14.52 23.15
N PHE A 740 -30.01 14.79 22.66
CA PHE A 740 -28.99 13.79 22.43
C PHE A 740 -27.58 14.26 22.87
N PRO A 741 -26.77 13.39 23.49
CA PRO A 741 -25.37 13.67 23.75
C PRO A 741 -24.51 13.34 22.52
N VAL A 742 -23.33 13.96 22.42
CA VAL A 742 -22.30 13.51 21.47
C VAL A 742 -21.87 12.08 21.83
N PRO A 743 -21.96 11.09 20.93
CA PRO A 743 -21.81 9.67 21.29
C PRO A 743 -20.34 9.22 21.39
N TYR A 744 -19.51 9.95 22.12
CA TYR A 744 -18.10 9.63 22.33
C TYR A 744 -17.88 8.64 23.48
N ASP A 745 -16.68 8.06 23.54
CA ASP A 745 -16.28 7.20 24.66
C ASP A 745 -15.64 8.03 25.78
N ILE A 746 -16.38 8.18 26.89
CA ILE A 746 -15.96 8.93 28.08
C ILE A 746 -14.74 8.32 28.78
N VAL A 747 -14.55 7.00 28.63
CA VAL A 747 -13.43 6.25 29.22
C VAL A 747 -12.68 5.58 28.08
N ASN A 748 -11.37 5.82 28.03
CA ASN A 748 -10.50 5.27 26.99
C ASN A 748 -10.67 3.75 26.85
N MET A 749 -11.12 3.31 25.67
CA MET A 749 -11.22 1.90 25.31
C MET A 749 -10.02 1.47 24.47
N HIS A 750 -9.66 0.19 24.58
CA HIS A 750 -8.65 -0.40 23.70
C HIS A 750 -9.12 -0.27 22.24
N TYR A 751 -8.20 0.03 21.32
CA TYR A 751 -8.50 0.33 19.91
C TYR A 751 -9.25 -0.78 19.16
N SER A 752 -9.20 -2.01 19.66
CA SER A 752 -9.90 -3.17 19.08
C SER A 752 -11.38 -3.22 19.45
N HIS A 753 -11.86 -2.27 20.25
CA HIS A 753 -13.25 -2.18 20.66
C HIS A 753 -14.03 -1.20 19.78
N ARG A 754 -15.32 -1.47 19.56
CA ARG A 754 -16.19 -0.64 18.72
C ARG A 754 -16.63 0.66 19.43
N GLY A 755 -16.63 0.70 20.75
CA GLY A 755 -17.00 1.90 21.50
C GLY A 755 -18.50 2.22 21.38
N ASN A 756 -18.88 3.44 21.75
CA ASN A 756 -20.25 3.93 21.58
C ASN A 756 -20.58 4.25 20.11
N ALA A 757 -19.64 4.86 19.39
CA ALA A 757 -19.76 5.16 17.97
C ALA A 757 -18.53 4.68 17.20
N THR A 758 -18.75 4.15 16.00
CA THR A 758 -17.69 3.70 15.10
C THR A 758 -17.62 4.55 13.84
N GLY A 759 -16.40 4.83 13.40
CA GLY A 759 -16.17 5.39 12.08
C GLY A 759 -16.48 4.35 11.01
N ARG A 760 -16.40 4.74 9.74
CA ARG A 760 -16.72 3.88 8.60
C ARG A 760 -15.95 2.56 8.57
N THR A 761 -14.74 2.50 9.13
CA THR A 761 -13.95 1.26 9.20
C THR A 761 -14.34 0.30 10.35
N GLY A 762 -15.38 0.62 11.12
CA GLY A 762 -15.77 -0.13 12.33
C GLY A 762 -14.83 0.08 13.51
N GLN A 763 -13.91 1.05 13.42
CA GLN A 763 -13.01 1.45 14.49
C GLN A 763 -13.67 2.53 15.36
N VAL A 764 -13.31 2.57 16.65
CA VAL A 764 -13.80 3.57 17.59
C VAL A 764 -13.58 5.00 17.07
N MET A 765 -14.63 5.83 17.14
CA MET A 765 -14.52 7.24 16.76
C MET A 765 -13.74 8.02 17.82
N ARG A 766 -12.59 8.55 17.42
CA ARG A 766 -11.75 9.40 18.28
C ARG A 766 -11.88 10.85 17.87
N GLY A 767 -11.46 11.71 18.79
CA GLY A 767 -11.38 13.13 18.55
C GLY A 767 -12.74 13.84 18.62
N HIS A 768 -13.41 13.70 19.75
CA HIS A 768 -14.68 14.39 20.03
C HIS A 768 -14.50 15.88 20.28
N GLU A 769 -13.29 16.30 20.63
CA GLU A 769 -12.91 17.70 20.79
C GLU A 769 -12.88 18.45 19.44
N VAL A 770 -13.12 17.79 18.30
CA VAL A 770 -13.26 18.41 16.97
C VAL A 770 -14.35 19.49 16.96
N THR A 771 -15.37 19.30 17.78
CA THR A 771 -16.46 20.24 18.09
C THR A 771 -15.95 21.64 18.47
N THR A 772 -14.79 21.73 19.12
CA THR A 772 -14.20 23.01 19.55
C THR A 772 -13.79 23.90 18.37
N TYR A 773 -13.45 23.32 17.21
CA TYR A 773 -13.18 24.09 15.98
C TYR A 773 -14.43 24.77 15.43
N PHE A 774 -15.61 24.30 15.84
CA PHE A 774 -16.91 24.90 15.53
C PHE A 774 -17.44 25.76 16.70
N ASN A 775 -16.61 26.04 17.71
CA ASN A 775 -17.00 26.73 18.95
C ASN A 775 -18.13 26.02 19.73
N LEU A 776 -18.19 24.70 19.62
CA LEU A 776 -19.16 23.86 20.33
C LEU A 776 -18.48 23.17 21.52
N ASP A 777 -19.10 23.23 22.70
CA ASP A 777 -18.72 22.37 23.82
C ASP A 777 -19.43 21.03 23.70
N PHE A 778 -18.72 19.98 23.28
CA PHE A 778 -19.28 18.63 23.15
C PHE A 778 -19.94 18.09 24.43
N ARG A 779 -19.62 18.66 25.60
CA ARG A 779 -20.20 18.27 26.88
C ARG A 779 -21.56 18.91 27.16
N ALA A 780 -21.99 19.89 26.37
CA ALA A 780 -23.25 20.59 26.57
C ALA A 780 -24.03 20.82 25.25
N TRP A 781 -23.43 20.45 24.12
CA TRP A 781 -24.04 20.58 22.81
C TRP A 781 -25.18 19.58 22.62
N ASP A 782 -26.36 20.08 22.26
CA ASP A 782 -27.48 19.25 21.82
C ASP A 782 -27.17 18.68 20.44
N TYR A 783 -26.71 17.44 20.42
CA TYR A 783 -26.10 16.82 19.25
C TYR A 783 -27.16 16.46 18.20
N PRO A 784 -27.13 17.03 16.98
CA PRO A 784 -28.01 16.61 15.91
C PRO A 784 -27.53 15.25 15.40
N ALA A 785 -28.25 14.18 15.76
CA ALA A 785 -27.88 12.82 15.39
C ALA A 785 -28.07 12.50 13.89
N ILE A 786 -28.82 13.34 13.18
CA ILE A 786 -28.99 13.28 11.73
C ILE A 786 -28.18 14.43 11.12
N GLN A 787 -27.16 14.10 10.32
CA GLN A 787 -26.25 15.05 9.68
C GLN A 787 -26.12 14.77 8.15
N PRO A 788 -25.75 15.77 7.31
CA PRO A 788 -25.27 17.09 7.68
C PRO A 788 -26.39 17.98 8.23
N ALA A 789 -26.10 18.73 9.28
CA ALA A 789 -27.07 19.57 9.98
C ALA A 789 -26.53 21.00 10.14
N ALA A 790 -27.43 21.97 10.25
CA ALA A 790 -27.06 23.35 10.48
C ALA A 790 -26.30 23.48 11.81
N ILE A 791 -25.11 24.08 11.78
CA ILE A 791 -24.28 24.24 12.98
C ILE A 791 -24.37 25.69 13.50
N PRO A 792 -24.92 25.92 14.70
CA PRO A 792 -25.11 27.26 15.23
C PRO A 792 -23.77 27.93 15.61
N ASN A 793 -23.73 29.26 15.56
CA ASN A 793 -22.60 30.09 16.05
C ASN A 793 -21.24 29.86 15.35
N ARG A 794 -21.24 29.44 14.08
CA ARG A 794 -20.04 29.44 13.23
C ARG A 794 -19.56 30.91 13.07
N ARG A 795 -18.44 31.25 13.70
CA ARG A 795 -17.76 32.55 13.55
C ARG A 795 -16.54 32.40 12.66
#